data_AF-A0A950KSX7-F1
#
_entry.id   AF-A0A950KSX7-F1
#
_cell.length_a   1.000
_cell.length_b   1.000
_cell.length_c   1.000
_cell.angle_alpha   90.00
_cell.angle_beta   90.00
_cell.angle_gamma   90.00
#
_symmetry.space_group_name_H-M   'P 1'
#
loop_
_entity.id
_entity.type
_entity.pdbx_description
1 polymer ?
#
loop_
_entity_poly.entity_id
_entity_poly.type
_entity_poly.pdbx_seq_one_letter_code
_entity_poly.pdbx_strand_id
1 'polypeptide(L)'
;MRCPNCGADNPESAKFCINCASAFSRKCQSCGADNPARAKFCSECAAPLTHLSSRVEQSQLAIIPREPEHAAAADERKTVTALFADIKGSMELIEDIDPEDARAIVDPALMLMIDMVHRYDGYVVQSTGDGIFALFGAPVAHEDHPQRALYAALRLQEEMRCYAAGLRERGKLPIEARVGVNTGEVVVRSLATGDGHVEYTPIGHSTSLAARMQALAPAGSIATTDATRKLCEGYFTFKALGPMHVRGVSEPISVFEVTALGPLRTHFQVSARRGLSKFVGRQREMETLRHAFELAKAGHGQIVAAVAEPGVGKSRLFFEYKVASQSDCMVLEAFSLSHGKASAYLPVIELLRSYFGIEAGDDSHQRRENVNNRFVTLDPALEDTRPYLFGLLGLTEGEDPLAQMDGQMKKRRTLEAIKRILVRESLNQPLTVIFEDLHWIDEQTQEFINLLADSIATARILLLVNYRPEYSHGWNNKSYYTQLRLDPLGKESAEQMLDALLSVPPARSDTLPLSRNDGGRGEVRVAGEGKGEGSASGAGADLAALKRLIIEKTEGTPFFMEEIVQALLEDGALVRNGSMKLTRPLTQIRVPPTVQSVLASRIDRLPAADRELLHTLSVLGREFPRGLVQSVIGMSDD
;
A
#
# COMPACT_ATOMS: atom_id res chain seq x y z
N MET A 1 46.65 36.92 8.38
CA MET A 1 47.41 36.31 9.51
C MET A 1 48.84 36.82 9.53
N ARG A 2 49.40 37.17 10.70
CA ARG A 2 50.81 37.59 10.80
C ARG A 2 51.77 36.42 10.90
N CYS A 3 52.90 36.52 10.21
CA CYS A 3 53.98 35.54 10.33
C CYS A 3 54.60 35.59 11.72
N PRO A 4 54.63 34.50 12.50
CA PRO A 4 55.26 34.50 13.81
C PRO A 4 56.78 34.64 13.74
N ASN A 5 57.40 34.34 12.59
CA ASN A 5 58.85 34.42 12.41
C ASN A 5 59.34 35.81 11.97
N CYS A 6 58.66 36.46 11.02
CA CYS A 6 59.10 37.76 10.47
C CYS A 6 58.10 38.92 10.65
N GLY A 7 56.95 38.67 11.29
CA GLY A 7 55.92 39.68 11.55
C GLY A 7 55.08 40.13 10.35
N ALA A 8 55.45 39.75 9.13
CA ALA A 8 54.76 40.17 7.91
C ALA A 8 53.29 39.71 7.88
N ASP A 9 52.41 40.57 7.36
CA ASP A 9 50.99 40.26 7.15
C ASP A 9 50.80 39.39 5.90
N ASN A 10 50.13 38.26 6.07
CA ASN A 10 49.90 37.27 5.02
C ASN A 10 48.39 37.01 4.86
N PRO A 11 47.92 36.72 3.64
CA PRO A 11 46.53 36.31 3.44
C PRO A 11 46.23 35.04 4.23
N GLU A 12 45.00 34.89 4.74
CA GLU A 12 44.61 33.72 5.55
C GLU A 12 44.71 32.40 4.79
N SER A 13 44.76 32.49 3.45
CA SER A 13 44.97 31.36 2.56
C SER A 13 46.45 30.97 2.35
N ALA A 14 47.42 31.72 2.88
CA ALA A 14 48.83 31.39 2.66
C ALA A 14 49.26 30.11 3.40
N LYS A 15 49.88 29.14 2.70
CA LYS A 15 50.50 27.95 3.33
C LYS A 15 51.91 28.24 3.88
N PHE A 16 52.59 29.22 3.29
CA PHE A 16 53.91 29.70 3.66
C PHE A 16 53.89 31.22 3.69
N CYS A 17 54.79 31.83 4.48
CA CYS A 17 54.91 33.27 4.50
C CYS A 17 55.42 33.80 3.16
N ILE A 18 54.73 34.80 2.58
CA ILE A 18 55.11 35.41 1.30
C ILE A 18 56.46 36.13 1.34
N ASN A 19 56.93 36.52 2.53
CA ASN A 19 58.17 37.28 2.69
C ASN A 19 59.37 36.41 3.08
N CYS A 20 59.19 35.42 3.97
CA CYS A 20 60.30 34.59 4.48
C CYS A 20 60.16 33.09 4.17
N ALA A 21 59.14 32.69 3.42
CA ALA A 21 58.83 31.30 3.05
C ALA A 21 58.60 30.32 4.23
N SER A 22 58.59 30.77 5.49
CA SER A 22 58.30 29.91 6.63
C SER A 22 56.91 29.29 6.55
N ALA A 23 56.82 27.97 6.75
CA ALA A 23 55.56 27.24 6.74
C ALA A 23 54.68 27.66 7.93
N PHE A 24 53.38 27.77 7.70
CA PHE A 24 52.42 27.98 8.77
C PHE A 24 51.95 26.62 9.31
N SER A 25 52.42 26.25 10.51
CA SER A 25 51.99 25.06 11.25
C SER A 25 51.32 25.44 12.57
N ARG A 26 50.48 24.53 13.08
CA ARG A 26 49.84 24.58 14.39
C ARG A 26 50.10 23.28 15.11
N LYS A 27 50.46 23.35 16.39
CA LYS A 27 50.60 22.16 17.22
C LYS A 27 49.24 21.73 17.77
N CYS A 28 49.00 20.42 17.78
CA CYS A 28 47.86 19.85 18.45
C CYS A 28 48.00 20.07 19.96
N GLN A 29 46.98 20.65 20.59
CA GLN A 29 46.99 20.83 22.05
C GLN A 29 46.76 19.52 22.81
N SER A 30 46.24 18.48 22.15
CA SER A 30 45.94 17.19 22.77
C SER A 30 47.13 16.22 22.72
N CYS A 31 47.86 16.15 21.61
CA CYS A 31 49.00 15.23 21.45
C CYS A 31 50.35 15.88 21.08
N GLY A 32 50.38 17.21 20.84
CA GLY A 32 51.61 17.94 20.52
C GLY A 32 52.08 17.89 19.07
N ALA A 33 51.44 17.08 18.20
CA ALA A 33 51.84 16.91 16.81
C ALA A 33 51.72 18.19 15.98
N ASP A 34 52.69 18.44 15.09
CA ASP A 34 52.68 19.56 14.15
C ASP A 34 51.71 19.29 12.99
N ASN A 35 50.75 20.19 12.80
CA ASN A 35 49.74 20.09 11.77
C ASN A 35 49.77 21.32 10.86
N PRO A 36 49.38 21.20 9.58
CA PRO A 36 49.22 22.36 8.71
C PRO A 36 48.26 23.39 9.32
N ALA A 37 48.51 24.68 9.16
CA ALA A 37 47.70 25.72 9.81
C ALA A 37 46.18 25.70 9.49
N ARG A 38 45.77 25.02 8.42
CA ARG A 38 44.37 24.84 8.02
C ARG A 38 43.76 23.49 8.40
N ALA A 39 44.51 22.60 9.04
CA ALA A 39 43.98 21.32 9.49
C ALA A 39 42.89 21.57 10.54
N LYS A 40 41.67 21.08 10.28
CA LYS A 40 40.53 21.17 11.22
C LYS A 40 40.66 20.14 12.35
N PHE A 41 41.34 19.03 12.08
CA PHE A 41 41.60 17.93 13.00
C PHE A 41 43.07 17.53 12.95
N CYS A 42 43.58 17.00 14.05
CA CYS A 42 44.93 16.48 14.15
C CYS A 42 45.09 15.25 13.26
N SER A 43 46.14 15.22 12.44
CA SER A 43 46.46 14.10 11.55
C SER A 43 46.83 12.80 12.29
N GLU A 44 47.30 12.90 13.54
CA GLU A 44 47.71 11.74 14.34
C GLU A 44 46.61 11.23 15.27
N CYS A 45 45.86 12.13 15.93
CA CYS A 45 44.91 11.74 16.98
C CYS A 45 43.47 12.18 16.72
N ALA A 46 43.17 12.74 15.55
CA ALA A 46 41.86 13.25 15.14
C ALA A 46 41.23 14.35 16.03
N ALA A 47 41.94 14.85 17.05
CA ALA A 47 41.43 15.91 17.92
C ALA A 47 41.23 17.23 17.13
N PRO A 48 40.11 17.96 17.33
CA PRO A 48 39.84 19.21 16.64
C PRO A 48 40.87 20.29 17.01
N LEU A 49 41.41 20.99 16.00
CA LEU A 49 42.49 21.98 16.14
C LEU A 49 42.01 23.44 16.10
N THR A 50 40.70 23.65 15.94
CA THR A 50 40.07 24.97 15.88
C THR A 50 38.98 25.07 16.92
N HIS A 51 39.13 26.00 17.87
CA HIS A 51 38.03 26.44 18.75
C HIS A 51 37.04 27.25 17.91
N LEU A 52 35.87 26.67 17.61
CA LEU A 52 34.76 27.40 17.01
C LEU A 52 33.98 28.10 18.14
N SER A 53 34.32 29.36 18.38
CA SER A 53 33.49 30.27 19.18
C SER A 53 32.20 30.60 18.41
N SER A 54 31.07 30.33 19.04
CA SER A 54 29.71 30.53 18.58
C SER A 54 29.40 31.95 18.08
N ARG A 55 29.04 32.10 16.79
CA ARG A 55 28.12 33.13 16.26
C ARG A 55 27.75 32.83 14.79
N VAL A 56 26.55 32.26 14.65
CA VAL A 56 25.49 32.40 13.61
C VAL A 56 25.83 32.43 12.10
N GLU A 57 25.10 31.57 11.36
CA GLU A 57 24.64 31.65 9.94
C GLU A 57 25.30 30.81 8.80
N GLN A 58 24.45 29.89 8.30
CA GLN A 58 24.25 29.33 6.95
C GLN A 58 25.09 28.16 6.39
N SER A 59 24.36 27.06 6.14
CA SER A 59 24.46 26.15 4.97
C SER A 59 25.57 25.09 4.90
N GLN A 60 25.22 23.82 5.19
CA GLN A 60 25.23 22.67 4.26
C GLN A 60 25.09 21.33 5.03
N LEU A 61 23.96 20.66 4.78
CA LEU A 61 23.79 19.21 4.62
C LEU A 61 24.73 18.30 5.44
N ALA A 62 24.34 18.08 6.69
CA ALA A 62 24.72 16.91 7.47
C ALA A 62 23.44 16.17 7.87
N ILE A 63 23.42 14.87 7.60
CA ILE A 63 22.40 13.92 8.07
C ILE A 63 22.59 13.81 9.57
N ILE A 64 21.80 14.58 10.32
CA ILE A 64 21.62 14.45 11.76
C ILE A 64 20.56 13.35 11.94
N PRO A 65 20.77 12.31 12.76
CA PRO A 65 19.66 11.49 13.21
C PRO A 65 18.72 12.43 13.96
N ARG A 66 17.58 12.75 13.34
CA ARG A 66 16.58 13.66 13.88
C ARG A 66 16.19 13.14 15.27
N GLU A 67 16.67 13.80 16.32
CA GLU A 67 15.95 13.80 17.58
C GLU A 67 14.53 14.31 17.28
N PRO A 68 13.48 13.67 17.80
CA PRO A 68 12.12 14.14 17.56
C PRO A 68 12.00 15.58 18.08
N GLU A 69 11.71 16.51 17.17
CA GLU A 69 11.29 17.85 17.55
C GLU A 69 10.08 17.70 18.48
N HIS A 70 10.27 18.06 19.75
CA HIS A 70 9.19 18.19 20.72
C HIS A 70 8.30 19.37 20.30
N ALA A 71 7.43 19.14 19.33
CA ALA A 71 6.24 19.94 19.12
C ALA A 71 5.31 19.69 20.31
N ALA A 72 4.88 20.76 20.97
CA ALA A 72 3.92 20.67 22.06
C ALA A 72 2.67 19.91 21.58
N ALA A 73 2.25 18.92 22.37
CA ALA A 73 1.06 18.09 22.23
C ALA A 73 -0.16 18.81 21.61
N ALA A 74 -0.45 18.55 20.35
CA ALA A 74 -1.65 19.01 19.66
C ALA A 74 -2.59 17.82 19.40
N ASP A 75 -3.85 17.94 19.84
CA ASP A 75 -4.92 16.98 19.60
C ASP A 75 -5.35 17.04 18.12
N GLU A 76 -5.18 15.95 17.35
CA GLU A 76 -5.46 15.91 15.90
C GLU A 76 -6.65 14.98 15.58
N ARG A 77 -7.67 15.47 14.85
CA ARG A 77 -8.77 14.62 14.36
C ARG A 77 -8.32 13.82 13.14
N LYS A 78 -8.34 12.48 13.25
CA LYS A 78 -7.99 11.55 12.17
C LYS A 78 -9.02 10.46 12.01
N THR A 79 -9.21 9.99 10.78
CA THR A 79 -9.83 8.67 10.54
C THR A 79 -8.76 7.61 10.79
N VAL A 80 -9.05 6.66 11.67
CA VAL A 80 -8.14 5.55 12.00
C VAL A 80 -8.89 4.24 12.00
N THR A 81 -8.16 3.13 11.95
CA THR A 81 -8.70 1.81 12.26
C THR A 81 -8.14 1.32 13.59
N ALA A 82 -9.03 1.11 14.56
CA ALA A 82 -8.71 0.54 15.86
C ALA A 82 -8.83 -0.98 15.80
N LEU A 83 -7.84 -1.68 16.39
CA LEU A 83 -7.80 -3.13 16.54
C LEU A 83 -7.63 -3.47 18.02
N PHE A 84 -8.51 -4.31 18.54
CA PHE A 84 -8.37 -4.93 19.86
C PHE A 84 -8.24 -6.43 19.70
N ALA A 85 -7.31 -7.04 20.43
CA ALA A 85 -7.19 -8.49 20.50
C ALA A 85 -7.06 -8.95 21.96
N ASP A 86 -7.73 -10.03 22.34
CA ASP A 86 -7.58 -10.66 23.65
C ASP A 86 -7.43 -12.17 23.51
N ILE A 87 -6.88 -12.81 24.54
CA ILE A 87 -6.83 -14.27 24.69
C ILE A 87 -8.07 -14.71 25.46
N LYS A 88 -8.90 -15.54 24.84
CA LYS A 88 -10.07 -16.12 25.51
C LYS A 88 -9.61 -17.09 26.61
N GLY A 89 -10.24 -16.96 27.78
CA GLY A 89 -9.98 -17.86 28.92
C GLY A 89 -8.65 -17.60 29.61
N SER A 90 -8.00 -16.45 29.36
CA SER A 90 -6.78 -16.03 30.04
C SER A 90 -6.93 -16.02 31.57
N MET A 91 -8.05 -15.51 32.08
CA MET A 91 -8.34 -15.46 33.52
C MET A 91 -8.53 -16.84 34.12
N GLU A 92 -9.27 -17.74 33.45
CA GLU A 92 -9.46 -19.13 33.87
C GLU A 92 -8.12 -19.89 33.87
N LEU A 93 -7.27 -19.64 32.86
CA LEU A 93 -5.92 -20.20 32.78
C LEU A 93 -5.01 -19.71 33.93
N ILE A 94 -5.18 -18.46 34.38
CA ILE A 94 -4.43 -17.88 35.51
C ILE A 94 -4.97 -18.37 36.86
N GLU A 95 -6.24 -18.77 36.94
CA GLU A 95 -6.84 -19.32 38.17
C GLU A 95 -6.49 -20.79 38.40
N ASP A 96 -6.42 -21.60 37.33
CA ASP A 96 -6.22 -23.06 37.41
C ASP A 96 -4.74 -23.51 37.28
N ILE A 97 -3.82 -22.61 36.93
CA ILE A 97 -2.39 -22.90 36.69
C ILE A 97 -1.52 -21.96 37.53
N ASP A 98 -0.32 -22.42 37.89
CA ASP A 98 0.68 -21.56 38.54
C ASP A 98 0.93 -20.28 37.71
N PRO A 99 0.99 -19.08 38.33
CA PRO A 99 1.17 -17.82 37.60
C PRO A 99 2.41 -17.77 36.70
N GLU A 100 3.50 -18.45 37.06
CA GLU A 100 4.70 -18.51 36.22
C GLU A 100 4.45 -19.33 34.96
N ASP A 101 3.76 -20.46 35.10
CA ASP A 101 3.37 -21.34 33.98
C ASP A 101 2.33 -20.68 33.07
N ALA A 102 1.39 -19.92 33.64
CA ALA A 102 0.41 -19.14 32.86
C ALA A 102 1.12 -18.03 32.05
N ARG A 103 2.06 -17.31 32.66
CA ARG A 103 2.87 -16.30 31.95
C ARG A 103 3.73 -16.89 30.85
N ALA A 104 4.32 -18.08 31.07
CA ALA A 104 5.09 -18.79 30.05
C ALA A 104 4.26 -19.18 28.82
N ILE A 105 2.92 -19.15 28.91
CA ILE A 105 1.99 -19.38 27.79
C ILE A 105 1.51 -18.06 27.20
N VAL A 106 1.15 -17.08 28.04
CA VAL A 106 0.52 -15.81 27.64
C VAL A 106 1.52 -14.81 27.06
N ASP A 107 2.71 -14.65 27.66
CA ASP A 107 3.70 -13.66 27.21
C ASP A 107 4.15 -13.92 25.75
N PRO A 108 4.43 -15.17 25.31
CA PRO A 108 4.71 -15.45 23.90
C PRO A 108 3.52 -15.15 22.97
N ALA A 109 2.29 -15.41 23.42
CA ALA A 109 1.10 -15.10 22.64
C ALA A 109 0.92 -13.59 22.44
N LEU A 110 1.13 -12.80 23.49
CA LEU A 110 1.13 -11.33 23.41
C LEU A 110 2.19 -10.81 22.45
N MET A 111 3.42 -11.34 22.52
CA MET A 111 4.49 -10.96 21.61
C MET A 111 4.12 -11.25 20.14
N LEU A 112 3.50 -12.40 19.86
CA LEU A 112 2.99 -12.71 18.51
C LEU A 112 1.97 -11.67 18.04
N MET A 113 1.04 -11.25 18.90
CA MET A 113 0.05 -10.22 18.55
C MET A 113 0.72 -8.87 18.24
N ILE A 114 1.67 -8.44 19.07
CA ILE A 114 2.42 -7.18 18.91
C ILE A 114 3.22 -7.21 17.61
N ASP A 115 3.94 -8.30 17.36
CA ASP A 115 4.74 -8.48 16.15
C ASP A 115 3.88 -8.40 14.89
N MET A 116 2.68 -8.99 14.90
CA MET A 116 1.77 -8.89 13.76
C MET A 116 1.25 -7.47 13.55
N VAL A 117 0.96 -6.71 14.59
CA VAL A 117 0.56 -5.31 14.44
C VAL A 117 1.69 -4.46 13.85
N HIS A 118 2.89 -4.52 14.43
CA HIS A 118 4.04 -3.75 13.94
C HIS A 118 4.42 -4.14 12.51
N ARG A 119 4.33 -5.44 12.19
CA ARG A 119 4.60 -5.96 10.86
C ARG A 119 3.77 -5.25 9.78
N TYR A 120 2.53 -4.88 10.06
CA TYR A 120 1.65 -4.19 9.11
C TYR A 120 1.63 -2.65 9.28
N ASP A 121 2.66 -2.08 9.91
CA ASP A 121 2.81 -0.67 10.28
C ASP A 121 1.68 -0.15 11.18
N GLY A 122 1.12 -1.02 12.01
CA GLY A 122 0.24 -0.64 13.10
C GLY A 122 1.02 -0.16 14.32
N TYR A 123 0.43 0.76 15.08
CA TYR A 123 0.97 1.26 16.33
C TYR A 123 0.26 0.60 17.52
N VAL A 124 0.99 -0.15 18.35
CA VAL A 124 0.44 -0.71 19.60
C VAL A 124 0.37 0.43 20.63
N VAL A 125 -0.86 0.81 20.99
CA VAL A 125 -1.10 1.87 21.98
C VAL A 125 -0.91 1.33 23.38
N GLN A 126 -1.43 0.13 23.65
CA GLN A 126 -1.38 -0.49 24.97
C GLN A 126 -1.36 -2.01 24.85
N SER A 127 -0.63 -2.68 25.73
CA SER A 127 -0.76 -4.11 26.02
C SER A 127 -1.41 -4.29 27.39
N THR A 128 -2.45 -5.12 27.47
CA THR A 128 -2.99 -5.64 28.73
C THR A 128 -2.37 -7.01 29.01
N GLY A 129 -2.56 -7.54 30.23
CA GLY A 129 -1.98 -8.83 30.62
C GLY A 129 -2.39 -10.02 29.75
N ASP A 130 -3.43 -9.87 28.92
CA ASP A 130 -3.98 -10.91 28.06
C ASP A 130 -4.42 -10.42 26.67
N GLY A 131 -4.11 -9.17 26.32
CA GLY A 131 -4.53 -8.59 25.05
C GLY A 131 -3.74 -7.35 24.63
N ILE A 132 -4.09 -6.82 23.48
CA ILE A 132 -3.49 -5.60 22.92
C ILE A 132 -4.55 -4.66 22.35
N PHE A 133 -4.21 -3.38 22.37
CA PHE A 133 -4.90 -2.32 21.65
C PHE A 133 -3.94 -1.65 20.68
N ALA A 134 -4.31 -1.62 19.40
CA ALA A 134 -3.53 -1.04 18.32
C ALA A 134 -4.34 -0.09 17.44
N LEU A 135 -3.63 0.82 16.78
CA LEU A 135 -4.15 1.75 15.79
C LEU A 135 -3.43 1.60 14.45
N PHE A 136 -4.20 1.78 13.37
CA PHE A 136 -3.69 1.92 12.02
C PHE A 136 -4.16 3.27 11.46
N GLY A 137 -3.29 3.96 10.73
CA GLY A 137 -3.55 5.32 10.22
C GLY A 137 -3.18 6.44 11.20
N ALA A 138 -2.63 6.08 12.36
CA ALA A 138 -1.97 7.00 13.31
C ALA A 138 -0.82 6.27 14.02
N PRO A 139 0.32 6.93 14.30
CA PRO A 139 0.62 8.34 14.01
C PRO A 139 0.87 8.62 12.52
N VAL A 140 1.27 7.60 11.74
CA VAL A 140 1.47 7.68 10.30
C VAL A 140 0.15 7.46 9.57
N ALA A 141 -0.23 8.40 8.70
CA ALA A 141 -1.44 8.28 7.89
C ALA A 141 -1.20 7.34 6.70
N HIS A 142 -2.02 6.30 6.60
CA HIS A 142 -2.02 5.34 5.49
C HIS A 142 -3.41 5.27 4.90
N GLU A 143 -3.58 5.44 3.58
CA GLU A 143 -4.90 5.33 2.94
C GLU A 143 -5.52 3.94 3.07
N ASP A 144 -4.70 2.91 3.17
CA ASP A 144 -5.09 1.50 3.32
C ASP A 144 -5.04 1.01 4.78
N HIS A 145 -5.15 1.93 5.75
CA HIS A 145 -5.18 1.59 7.17
C HIS A 145 -6.24 0.55 7.58
N PRO A 146 -7.46 0.50 6.97
CA PRO A 146 -8.43 -0.55 7.28
C PRO A 146 -7.99 -1.93 6.78
N GLN A 147 -7.41 -2.00 5.57
CA GLN A 147 -6.91 -3.25 5.00
C GLN A 147 -5.75 -3.79 5.82
N ARG A 148 -4.78 -2.94 6.19
CA ARG A 148 -3.64 -3.30 7.04
C ARG A 148 -4.08 -3.90 8.37
N ALA A 149 -5.08 -3.30 9.02
CA ALA A 149 -5.63 -3.84 10.27
C ALA A 149 -6.24 -5.24 10.09
N LEU A 150 -7.00 -5.47 9.01
CA LEU A 150 -7.59 -6.79 8.74
C LEU A 150 -6.55 -7.84 8.32
N TYR A 151 -5.51 -7.45 7.58
CA TYR A 151 -4.38 -8.33 7.29
C TYR A 151 -3.64 -8.73 8.57
N ALA A 152 -3.33 -7.77 9.44
CA ALA A 152 -2.73 -8.02 10.75
C ALA A 152 -3.60 -8.96 11.58
N ALA A 153 -4.92 -8.73 11.62
CA ALA A 153 -5.87 -9.58 12.34
C ALA A 153 -5.91 -11.02 11.82
N LEU A 154 -5.93 -11.23 10.50
CA LEU A 154 -5.93 -12.57 9.91
C LEU A 154 -4.62 -13.32 10.17
N ARG A 155 -3.47 -12.63 10.04
CA ARG A 155 -2.16 -13.23 10.36
C ARG A 155 -2.03 -13.54 11.84
N LEU A 156 -2.50 -12.65 12.72
CA LEU A 156 -2.57 -12.90 14.16
C LEU A 156 -3.36 -14.19 14.44
N GLN A 157 -4.54 -14.37 13.83
CA GLN A 157 -5.33 -15.59 14.00
C GLN A 157 -4.60 -16.85 13.47
N GLU A 158 -3.84 -16.74 12.38
CA GLU A 158 -3.07 -17.85 11.82
C GLU A 158 -1.90 -18.26 12.72
N GLU A 159 -1.12 -17.30 13.21
CA GLU A 159 0.00 -17.53 14.13
C GLU A 159 -0.48 -18.07 15.49
N MET A 160 -1.59 -17.54 16.00
CA MET A 160 -2.22 -18.03 17.23
C MET A 160 -2.68 -19.49 17.09
N ARG A 161 -3.21 -19.89 15.92
CA ARG A 161 -3.56 -21.29 15.64
C ARG A 161 -2.33 -22.19 15.63
N CYS A 162 -1.22 -21.75 15.03
CA CYS A 162 0.04 -22.50 15.01
C CYS A 162 0.61 -22.64 16.43
N TYR A 163 0.60 -21.57 17.21
CA TYR A 163 1.04 -21.57 18.60
C TYR A 163 0.18 -22.50 19.48
N ALA A 164 -1.15 -22.45 19.32
CA ALA A 164 -2.08 -23.33 20.01
C ALA A 164 -1.86 -24.81 19.66
N ALA A 165 -1.55 -25.14 18.40
CA ALA A 165 -1.20 -26.50 18.00
C ALA A 165 0.07 -27.00 18.71
N GLY A 166 1.13 -26.18 18.75
CA GLY A 166 2.36 -26.52 19.48
C GLY A 166 2.17 -26.62 21.01
N LEU A 167 1.20 -25.91 21.59
CA LEU A 167 0.81 -26.12 22.99
C LEU A 167 0.16 -27.49 23.19
N ARG A 168 -0.75 -27.90 22.30
CA ARG A 168 -1.41 -29.22 22.35
C ARG A 168 -0.41 -30.37 22.26
N GLU A 169 0.58 -30.26 21.37
CA GLU A 169 1.66 -31.27 21.24
C GLU A 169 2.47 -31.44 22.52
N ARG A 170 2.62 -30.35 23.30
CA ARG A 170 3.29 -30.35 24.59
C ARG A 170 2.35 -30.70 25.76
N GLY A 171 1.13 -31.16 25.48
CA GLY A 171 0.14 -31.53 26.48
C GLY A 171 -0.47 -30.34 27.24
N LYS A 172 -0.32 -29.10 26.74
CA LYS A 172 -0.87 -27.89 27.37
C LYS A 172 -2.24 -27.54 26.77
N LEU A 173 -3.06 -26.82 27.55
CA LEU A 173 -4.34 -26.28 27.09
C LEU A 173 -4.12 -25.30 25.91
N PRO A 174 -4.85 -25.45 24.80
CA PRO A 174 -4.79 -24.52 23.69
C PRO A 174 -5.44 -23.19 24.06
N ILE A 175 -4.87 -22.09 23.57
CA ILE A 175 -5.44 -20.76 23.72
C ILE A 175 -5.99 -20.27 22.38
N GLU A 176 -7.02 -19.42 22.43
CA GLU A 176 -7.65 -18.83 21.24
C GLU A 176 -7.73 -17.31 21.41
N ALA A 177 -7.48 -16.56 20.34
CA ALA A 177 -7.62 -15.10 20.37
C ALA A 177 -8.98 -14.67 19.80
N ARG A 178 -9.53 -13.56 20.32
CA ARG A 178 -10.62 -12.83 19.65
C ARG A 178 -10.11 -11.49 19.20
N VAL A 179 -10.53 -11.04 18.03
CA VAL A 179 -10.11 -9.76 17.46
C VAL A 179 -11.32 -8.92 17.08
N GLY A 180 -11.27 -7.63 17.38
CA GLY A 180 -12.28 -6.65 17.04
C GLY A 180 -11.68 -5.48 16.29
N VAL A 181 -12.27 -5.12 15.16
CA VAL A 181 -11.77 -4.05 14.30
C VAL A 181 -12.87 -3.04 13.99
N ASN A 182 -12.57 -1.75 14.09
CA ASN A 182 -13.48 -0.69 13.66
C ASN A 182 -12.72 0.50 13.06
N THR A 183 -13.29 1.06 11.99
CA THR A 183 -12.78 2.27 11.34
C THR A 183 -13.69 3.45 11.60
N GLY A 184 -13.12 4.59 12.01
CA GLY A 184 -13.87 5.81 12.24
C GLY A 184 -13.01 6.97 12.68
N GLU A 185 -13.62 8.13 12.89
CA GLU A 185 -12.93 9.32 13.35
C GLU A 185 -12.60 9.22 14.85
N VAL A 186 -11.39 9.66 15.21
CA VAL A 186 -10.92 9.80 16.58
C VAL A 186 -10.11 11.08 16.71
N VAL A 187 -10.02 11.60 17.94
CA VAL A 187 -9.04 12.63 18.29
C VAL A 187 -7.82 11.91 18.86
N VAL A 188 -6.66 12.03 18.22
CA VAL A 188 -5.41 11.46 18.73
C VAL A 188 -4.70 12.52 19.55
N ARG A 189 -4.51 12.26 20.84
CA ARG A 189 -3.68 13.08 21.72
C ARG A 189 -2.27 12.52 21.76
N SER A 190 -1.27 13.39 21.65
CA SER A 190 0.14 13.04 21.87
C SER A 190 0.58 13.56 23.23
N LEU A 191 0.91 12.69 24.18
CA LEU A 191 1.44 13.09 25.49
C LEU A 191 2.93 12.76 25.54
N ALA A 192 3.78 13.79 25.59
CA ALA A 192 5.21 13.58 25.84
C ALA A 192 5.39 13.21 27.32
N THR A 193 5.79 11.97 27.58
CA THR A 193 6.29 11.56 28.89
C THR A 193 7.73 12.08 29.04
N GLY A 194 8.14 12.39 30.28
CA GLY A 194 9.40 13.09 30.57
C GLY A 194 10.69 12.41 30.07
N ASP A 195 10.59 11.15 29.62
CA ASP A 195 11.69 10.34 29.09
C ASP A 195 11.79 10.38 27.54
N GLY A 196 11.06 11.28 26.87
CA GLY A 196 11.09 11.42 25.41
C GLY A 196 10.18 10.44 24.64
N HIS A 197 9.40 9.62 25.35
CA HIS A 197 8.36 8.78 24.75
C HIS A 197 7.08 9.60 24.55
N VAL A 198 6.58 9.65 23.31
CA VAL A 198 5.28 10.25 22.99
C VAL A 198 4.21 9.17 23.03
N GLU A 199 3.30 9.25 23.98
CA GLU A 199 2.16 8.35 24.09
C GLU A 199 1.01 8.87 23.20
N TYR A 200 0.53 8.04 22.29
CA TYR A 200 -0.58 8.38 21.40
C TYR A 200 -1.88 7.78 21.92
N THR A 201 -2.71 8.60 22.59
CA THR A 201 -3.99 8.15 23.15
C THR A 201 -5.14 8.59 22.25
N PRO A 202 -5.86 7.67 21.60
CA PRO A 202 -7.04 8.00 20.81
C PRO A 202 -8.27 8.17 21.71
N ILE A 203 -8.99 9.28 21.52
CA ILE A 203 -10.24 9.58 22.21
C ILE A 203 -11.35 9.60 21.16
N GLY A 204 -12.32 8.69 21.27
CA GLY A 204 -13.46 8.65 20.37
C GLY A 204 -14.34 7.43 20.56
N HIS A 205 -15.60 7.55 20.13
CA HIS A 205 -16.56 6.44 20.14
C HIS A 205 -16.09 5.27 19.25
N SER A 206 -15.35 5.58 18.18
CA SER A 206 -14.81 4.61 17.22
C SER A 206 -13.88 3.56 17.82
N THR A 207 -13.05 3.91 18.82
CA THR A 207 -12.15 2.95 19.49
C THR A 207 -12.93 2.03 20.43
N SER A 208 -13.88 2.59 21.18
CA SER A 208 -14.78 1.83 22.04
C SER A 208 -15.56 0.79 21.24
N LEU A 209 -15.96 1.13 20.02
CA LEU A 209 -16.66 0.21 19.13
C LEU A 209 -15.79 -0.98 18.70
N ALA A 210 -14.49 -0.79 18.44
CA ALA A 210 -13.57 -1.90 18.15
C ALA A 210 -13.45 -2.88 19.33
N ALA A 211 -13.29 -2.36 20.55
CA ALA A 211 -13.26 -3.19 21.76
C ALA A 211 -14.55 -4.02 21.92
N ARG A 212 -15.70 -3.45 21.55
CA ARG A 212 -16.99 -4.17 21.56
C ARG A 212 -17.08 -5.23 20.48
N MET A 213 -16.53 -4.98 19.29
CA MET A 213 -16.44 -6.01 18.26
C MET A 213 -15.61 -7.19 18.77
N GLN A 214 -14.49 -6.93 19.45
CA GLN A 214 -13.64 -7.97 20.02
C GLN A 214 -14.43 -8.82 21.02
N ALA A 215 -15.17 -8.19 21.94
CA ALA A 215 -16.00 -8.90 22.92
C ALA A 215 -17.12 -9.74 22.29
N LEU A 216 -17.64 -9.32 21.13
CA LEU A 216 -18.68 -10.01 20.38
C LEU A 216 -18.14 -11.07 19.41
N ALA A 217 -16.84 -11.08 19.14
CA ALA A 217 -16.24 -12.04 18.23
C ALA A 217 -16.29 -13.46 18.81
N PRO A 218 -16.73 -14.47 18.04
CA PRO A 218 -16.48 -15.87 18.38
C PRO A 218 -15.00 -16.15 18.68
N ALA A 219 -14.73 -17.19 19.46
CA ALA A 219 -13.37 -17.62 19.76
C ALA A 219 -12.61 -17.97 18.47
N GLY A 220 -11.36 -17.49 18.33
CA GLY A 220 -10.56 -17.72 17.14
C GLY A 220 -11.02 -16.95 15.90
N SER A 221 -11.85 -15.92 16.07
CA SER A 221 -12.43 -15.14 14.95
C SER A 221 -12.18 -13.64 15.06
N ILE A 222 -12.53 -12.92 13.99
CA ILE A 222 -12.35 -11.48 13.85
C ILE A 222 -13.73 -10.87 13.59
N ALA A 223 -14.18 -9.93 14.42
CA ALA A 223 -15.42 -9.19 14.20
C ALA A 223 -15.17 -7.74 13.81
N THR A 224 -16.03 -7.20 12.95
CA THR A 224 -15.95 -5.82 12.46
C THR A 224 -17.33 -5.22 12.17
N THR A 225 -17.37 -3.90 12.05
CA THR A 225 -18.56 -3.11 11.67
C THR A 225 -18.73 -2.99 10.15
N ASP A 226 -19.90 -2.55 9.71
CA ASP A 226 -20.18 -2.23 8.29
C ASP A 226 -19.28 -1.11 7.73
N ALA A 227 -18.85 -0.16 8.58
CA ALA A 227 -17.97 0.94 8.16
C ALA A 227 -16.61 0.42 7.66
N THR A 228 -15.97 -0.46 8.43
CA THR A 228 -14.74 -1.13 7.99
C THR A 228 -15.00 -2.07 6.81
N ARG A 229 -16.11 -2.84 6.83
CA ARG A 229 -16.47 -3.78 5.76
C ARG A 229 -16.53 -3.09 4.40
N LYS A 230 -17.19 -1.93 4.32
CA LYS A 230 -17.32 -1.14 3.08
C LYS A 230 -15.97 -0.69 2.52
N LEU A 231 -15.03 -0.32 3.39
CA LEU A 231 -13.68 0.09 2.99
C LEU A 231 -12.81 -1.11 2.54
N CYS A 232 -13.15 -2.31 3.00
CA CYS A 232 -12.40 -3.54 2.76
C CYS A 232 -13.12 -4.52 1.81
N GLU A 233 -14.21 -4.10 1.17
CA GLU A 233 -15.06 -4.96 0.36
C GLU A 233 -14.29 -5.51 -0.85
N GLY A 234 -14.37 -6.83 -1.04
CA GLY A 234 -13.67 -7.54 -2.13
C GLY A 234 -12.23 -7.96 -1.81
N TYR A 235 -11.55 -7.25 -0.90
CA TYR A 235 -10.23 -7.67 -0.39
C TYR A 235 -10.33 -8.78 0.65
N PHE A 236 -11.46 -8.86 1.35
CA PHE A 236 -11.73 -9.85 2.41
C PHE A 236 -13.11 -10.47 2.22
N THR A 237 -13.28 -11.69 2.73
CA THR A 237 -14.55 -12.41 2.78
C THR A 237 -15.20 -12.21 4.13
N PHE A 238 -16.43 -11.71 4.12
CA PHE A 238 -17.19 -11.38 5.33
C PHE A 238 -18.41 -12.28 5.47
N LYS A 239 -18.67 -12.75 6.68
CA LYS A 239 -19.90 -13.44 7.06
C LYS A 239 -20.72 -12.55 7.98
N ALA A 240 -21.98 -12.32 7.66
CA ALA A 240 -22.85 -11.51 8.51
C ALA A 240 -23.16 -12.25 9.82
N LEU A 241 -22.90 -11.60 10.96
CA LEU A 241 -23.35 -12.06 12.29
C LEU A 241 -24.69 -11.44 12.69
N GLY A 242 -25.14 -10.43 11.95
CA GLY A 242 -26.43 -9.75 12.14
C GLY A 242 -26.32 -8.44 12.94
N PRO A 243 -27.45 -7.72 13.08
CA PRO A 243 -27.51 -6.49 13.85
C PRO A 243 -27.43 -6.79 15.36
N MET A 244 -26.55 -6.09 16.07
CA MET A 244 -26.35 -6.25 17.51
C MET A 244 -26.54 -4.91 18.23
N HIS A 245 -27.25 -4.94 19.36
CA HIS A 245 -27.39 -3.76 20.23
C HIS A 245 -26.13 -3.60 21.07
N VAL A 246 -25.49 -2.44 20.96
CA VAL A 246 -24.24 -2.16 21.66
C VAL A 246 -24.46 -0.98 22.61
N ARG A 247 -24.16 -1.17 23.90
CA ARG A 247 -24.51 -0.22 24.99
C ARG A 247 -24.00 1.21 24.70
N GLY A 248 -24.84 2.22 24.52
CA GLY A 248 -24.36 3.58 24.19
C GLY A 248 -24.21 3.85 22.68
N VAL A 249 -24.88 3.03 21.87
CA VAL A 249 -25.28 3.34 20.50
C VAL A 249 -26.81 3.22 20.45
N SER A 250 -27.47 4.21 19.87
CA SER A 250 -28.94 4.25 19.80
C SER A 250 -29.51 3.24 18.81
N GLU A 251 -28.78 2.96 17.72
CA GLU A 251 -29.20 2.05 16.66
C GLU A 251 -28.41 0.73 16.71
N PRO A 252 -29.03 -0.42 16.34
CA PRO A 252 -28.32 -1.68 16.20
C PRO A 252 -27.21 -1.59 15.15
N ILE A 253 -26.03 -2.09 15.48
CA ILE A 253 -24.89 -2.09 14.57
C ILE A 253 -24.81 -3.45 13.87
N SER A 254 -24.74 -3.44 12.54
CA SER A 254 -24.47 -4.65 11.76
C SER A 254 -23.03 -5.14 11.98
N VAL A 255 -22.91 -6.36 12.51
CA VAL A 255 -21.61 -7.00 12.80
C VAL A 255 -21.30 -8.07 11.76
N PHE A 256 -20.04 -8.12 11.36
CA PHE A 256 -19.52 -9.06 10.36
C PHE A 256 -18.29 -9.77 10.90
N GLU A 257 -18.19 -11.06 10.64
CA GLU A 257 -16.99 -11.88 10.86
C GLU A 257 -16.10 -11.82 9.61
N VAL A 258 -14.80 -11.57 9.80
CA VAL A 258 -13.80 -11.65 8.73
C VAL A 258 -13.25 -13.07 8.70
N THR A 259 -13.52 -13.80 7.62
CA THR A 259 -13.28 -15.25 7.55
C THR A 259 -12.04 -15.62 6.76
N ALA A 260 -11.74 -14.86 5.69
CA ALA A 260 -10.62 -15.13 4.81
C ALA A 260 -10.25 -13.89 4.00
N LEU A 261 -9.13 -13.96 3.28
CA LEU A 261 -8.85 -13.05 2.18
C LEU A 261 -9.90 -13.24 1.08
N GLY A 262 -10.33 -12.14 0.49
CA GLY A 262 -11.15 -12.10 -0.69
C GLY A 262 -10.31 -12.35 -1.94
N PRO A 263 -10.91 -12.29 -3.14
CA PRO A 263 -10.20 -12.51 -4.39
C PRO A 263 -9.41 -11.28 -4.90
N LEU A 264 -9.63 -10.10 -4.33
CA LEU A 264 -8.99 -8.87 -4.79
C LEU A 264 -7.81 -8.51 -3.90
N ARG A 265 -6.79 -7.91 -4.51
CA ARG A 265 -5.51 -7.52 -3.89
C ARG A 265 -5.24 -6.04 -4.07
N THR A 266 -5.64 -5.44 -5.19
CA THR A 266 -5.32 -4.04 -5.50
C THR A 266 -6.56 -3.18 -5.70
N HIS A 267 -6.40 -1.86 -5.47
CA HIS A 267 -7.45 -0.88 -5.75
C HIS A 267 -7.95 -0.95 -7.19
N PHE A 268 -7.03 -1.19 -8.12
CA PHE A 268 -7.36 -1.38 -9.53
C PHE A 268 -8.35 -2.53 -9.75
N GLN A 269 -8.16 -3.67 -9.09
CA GLN A 269 -9.07 -4.82 -9.24
C GLN A 269 -10.47 -4.55 -8.66
N VAL A 270 -10.55 -3.77 -7.58
CA VAL A 270 -11.84 -3.32 -7.02
C VAL A 270 -12.56 -2.41 -8.01
N SER A 271 -11.86 -1.41 -8.56
CA SER A 271 -12.42 -0.53 -9.59
C SER A 271 -12.83 -1.32 -10.83
N ALA A 272 -12.03 -2.32 -11.23
CA ALA A 272 -12.32 -3.16 -12.39
C ALA A 272 -13.64 -3.92 -12.27
N ARG A 273 -14.01 -4.36 -11.06
CA ARG A 273 -15.32 -5.00 -10.82
C ARG A 273 -16.51 -4.06 -10.96
N ARG A 274 -16.33 -2.76 -10.71
CA ARG A 274 -17.38 -1.74 -10.85
C ARG A 274 -17.60 -1.32 -12.32
N GLY A 275 -16.79 -1.87 -13.23
CA GLY A 275 -16.78 -1.49 -14.63
C GLY A 275 -15.67 -0.48 -14.88
N LEU A 276 -14.87 -0.77 -15.89
CA LEU A 276 -13.74 0.03 -16.27
C LEU A 276 -14.13 1.11 -17.30
N SER A 277 -13.52 2.28 -17.19
CA SER A 277 -13.55 3.31 -18.24
C SER A 277 -12.99 2.78 -19.56
N LYS A 278 -13.29 3.46 -20.67
CA LYS A 278 -12.74 3.10 -21.98
C LYS A 278 -11.22 3.25 -22.00
N PHE A 279 -10.52 2.21 -22.45
CA PHE A 279 -9.07 2.25 -22.62
C PHE A 279 -8.71 3.00 -23.91
N VAL A 280 -7.90 4.06 -23.79
CA VAL A 280 -7.56 5.00 -24.88
C VAL A 280 -6.09 5.42 -24.85
N GLY A 281 -5.54 5.80 -26.00
CA GLY A 281 -4.23 6.46 -26.12
C GLY A 281 -2.99 5.59 -25.87
N ARG A 282 -3.14 4.27 -25.73
CA ARG A 282 -2.06 3.32 -25.36
C ARG A 282 -1.74 2.27 -26.42
N GLN A 283 -2.05 2.57 -27.69
CA GLN A 283 -1.89 1.60 -28.78
C GLN A 283 -0.42 1.19 -28.98
N ARG A 284 0.52 2.13 -28.88
CA ARG A 284 1.96 1.88 -29.06
C ARG A 284 2.52 0.98 -27.95
N GLU A 285 2.13 1.24 -26.71
CA GLU A 285 2.55 0.46 -25.55
C GLU A 285 1.99 -0.96 -25.62
N MET A 286 0.73 -1.11 -26.04
CA MET A 286 0.12 -2.43 -26.29
C MET A 286 0.81 -3.20 -27.41
N GLU A 287 1.16 -2.54 -28.52
CA GLU A 287 1.93 -3.15 -29.61
C GLU A 287 3.31 -3.62 -29.14
N THR A 288 3.97 -2.82 -28.30
CA THR A 288 5.28 -3.18 -27.74
C THR A 288 5.18 -4.42 -26.83
N LEU A 289 4.15 -4.50 -25.98
CA LEU A 289 3.91 -5.67 -25.13
C LEU A 289 3.63 -6.93 -25.97
N ARG A 290 2.81 -6.81 -27.02
CA ARG A 290 2.54 -7.92 -27.96
C ARG A 290 3.80 -8.37 -28.68
N HIS A 291 4.61 -7.43 -29.16
CA HIS A 291 5.86 -7.77 -29.85
C HIS A 291 6.85 -8.49 -28.91
N ALA A 292 7.00 -7.99 -27.68
CA ALA A 292 7.83 -8.64 -26.67
C ALA A 292 7.34 -10.06 -26.33
N PHE A 293 6.01 -10.26 -26.29
CA PHE A 293 5.44 -11.59 -26.10
C PHE A 293 5.76 -12.56 -27.24
N GLU A 294 5.68 -12.11 -28.50
CA GLU A 294 6.04 -12.96 -29.65
C GLU A 294 7.51 -13.39 -29.62
N LEU A 295 8.42 -12.48 -29.22
CA LEU A 295 9.83 -12.81 -29.01
C LEU A 295 10.01 -13.85 -27.88
N ALA A 296 9.34 -13.64 -26.75
CA ALA A 296 9.36 -14.59 -25.63
C ALA A 296 8.80 -15.95 -26.05
N LYS A 297 7.68 -15.99 -26.77
CA LYS A 297 7.06 -17.22 -27.30
C LYS A 297 8.02 -18.02 -28.18
N ALA A 298 8.86 -17.31 -28.96
CA ALA A 298 9.93 -17.87 -29.79
C ALA A 298 11.20 -18.28 -29.03
N GLY A 299 11.23 -18.19 -27.70
CA GLY A 299 12.35 -18.58 -26.85
C GLY A 299 13.36 -17.47 -26.55
N HIS A 300 13.05 -16.22 -26.92
CA HIS A 300 13.87 -15.05 -26.59
C HIS A 300 13.19 -14.28 -25.47
N GLY A 301 13.36 -14.72 -24.22
CA GLY A 301 12.64 -14.14 -23.10
C GLY A 301 12.87 -12.63 -22.97
N GLN A 302 11.83 -11.92 -22.56
CA GLN A 302 11.79 -10.46 -22.56
C GLN A 302 11.43 -9.95 -21.17
N ILE A 303 11.99 -8.80 -20.81
CA ILE A 303 11.56 -7.99 -19.66
C ILE A 303 10.95 -6.72 -20.21
N VAL A 304 9.70 -6.42 -19.83
CA VAL A 304 9.06 -5.14 -20.16
C VAL A 304 8.65 -4.43 -18.88
N ALA A 305 9.15 -3.21 -18.71
CA ALA A 305 8.95 -2.39 -17.51
C ALA A 305 8.06 -1.19 -17.80
N ALA A 306 6.87 -1.11 -17.20
CA ALA A 306 6.02 0.07 -17.23
C ALA A 306 6.40 1.03 -16.09
N VAL A 307 6.87 2.23 -16.44
CA VAL A 307 7.37 3.24 -15.49
C VAL A 307 6.56 4.51 -15.63
N ALA A 308 5.94 4.95 -14.53
CA ALA A 308 5.10 6.14 -14.53
C ALA A 308 4.78 6.59 -13.10
N GLU A 309 4.31 7.83 -12.98
CA GLU A 309 3.70 8.34 -11.75
C GLU A 309 2.42 7.56 -11.36
N PRO A 310 1.97 7.65 -10.10
CA PRO A 310 0.70 7.08 -9.65
C PRO A 310 -0.49 7.58 -10.50
N GLY A 311 -1.47 6.72 -10.75
CA GLY A 311 -2.70 7.10 -11.45
C GLY A 311 -2.63 7.18 -12.99
N VAL A 312 -1.45 7.09 -13.59
CA VAL A 312 -1.25 7.16 -15.06
C VAL A 312 -1.78 5.92 -15.82
N GLY A 313 -2.01 4.80 -15.12
CA GLY A 313 -2.64 3.60 -15.68
C GLY A 313 -1.71 2.41 -15.92
N LYS A 314 -0.61 2.27 -15.15
CA LYS A 314 0.32 1.12 -15.24
C LYS A 314 -0.38 -0.24 -15.12
N SER A 315 -1.12 -0.46 -14.04
CA SER A 315 -1.91 -1.69 -13.83
C SER A 315 -2.99 -1.88 -14.90
N ARG A 316 -3.60 -0.77 -15.37
CA ARG A 316 -4.60 -0.83 -16.43
C ARG A 316 -4.01 -1.33 -17.75
N LEU A 317 -2.81 -0.88 -18.12
CA LEU A 317 -2.13 -1.34 -19.33
C LEU A 317 -1.90 -2.86 -19.29
N PHE A 318 -1.39 -3.40 -18.18
CA PHE A 318 -1.17 -4.84 -18.03
C PHE A 318 -2.47 -5.64 -18.00
N PHE A 319 -3.51 -5.11 -17.37
CA PHE A 319 -4.84 -5.71 -17.42
C PHE A 319 -5.38 -5.84 -18.84
N GLU A 320 -5.31 -4.76 -19.64
CA GLU A 320 -5.79 -4.76 -21.03
C GLU A 320 -4.98 -5.69 -21.91
N TYR A 321 -3.66 -5.72 -21.72
CA TYR A 321 -2.79 -6.70 -22.37
C TYR A 321 -3.21 -8.14 -22.02
N LYS A 322 -3.44 -8.43 -20.74
CA LYS A 322 -3.87 -9.75 -20.27
C LYS A 322 -5.20 -10.16 -20.90
N VAL A 323 -6.21 -9.27 -20.86
CA VAL A 323 -7.53 -9.52 -21.47
C VAL A 323 -7.41 -9.80 -22.97
N ALA A 324 -6.52 -9.07 -23.67
CA ALA A 324 -6.28 -9.28 -25.10
C ALA A 324 -5.48 -10.57 -25.42
N SER A 325 -4.78 -11.17 -24.45
CA SER A 325 -3.79 -12.25 -24.66
C SER A 325 -4.19 -13.59 -24.01
N GLN A 326 -5.42 -13.71 -23.49
CA GLN A 326 -5.86 -14.84 -22.63
C GLN A 326 -5.75 -16.25 -23.23
N SER A 327 -5.50 -16.40 -24.54
CA SER A 327 -5.50 -17.70 -25.23
C SER A 327 -4.11 -18.32 -25.47
N ASP A 328 -3.01 -17.60 -25.24
CA ASP A 328 -1.70 -17.97 -25.81
C ASP A 328 -0.58 -18.29 -24.80
N CYS A 329 -0.83 -18.13 -23.50
CA CYS A 329 0.16 -18.41 -22.45
C CYS A 329 -0.49 -18.68 -21.09
N MET A 330 0.29 -19.26 -20.18
CA MET A 330 -0.01 -19.21 -18.75
C MET A 330 0.42 -17.84 -18.19
N VAL A 331 -0.49 -17.18 -17.47
CA VAL A 331 -0.25 -15.89 -16.81
C VAL A 331 -0.14 -16.11 -15.31
N LEU A 332 0.94 -15.64 -14.71
CA LEU A 332 1.18 -15.69 -13.27
C LEU A 332 1.32 -14.26 -12.76
N GLU A 333 0.53 -13.87 -11.76
CA GLU A 333 0.47 -12.51 -11.24
C GLU A 333 0.93 -12.47 -9.78
N ALA A 334 1.76 -11.48 -9.47
CA ALA A 334 2.23 -11.15 -8.14
C ALA A 334 1.97 -9.66 -7.87
N PHE A 335 1.27 -9.38 -6.78
CA PHE A 335 0.95 -8.01 -6.38
C PHE A 335 1.79 -7.60 -5.18
N SER A 336 2.39 -6.43 -5.26
CA SER A 336 3.09 -5.83 -4.14
C SER A 336 2.12 -4.90 -3.40
N LEU A 337 1.73 -5.28 -2.20
CA LEU A 337 0.86 -4.44 -1.36
C LEU A 337 1.70 -3.36 -0.68
N SER A 338 1.08 -2.24 -0.27
CA SER A 338 1.81 -1.15 0.38
C SER A 338 2.46 -1.57 1.73
N HIS A 339 1.98 -2.67 2.30
CA HIS A 339 2.55 -3.35 3.47
C HIS A 339 3.33 -4.61 3.07
N GLY A 340 3.72 -4.79 1.80
CA GLY A 340 4.38 -6.00 1.31
C GLY A 340 5.73 -6.27 1.96
N LYS A 341 6.47 -5.21 2.35
CA LYS A 341 7.75 -5.30 3.09
C LYS A 341 7.63 -6.02 4.44
N ALA A 342 6.42 -6.12 4.97
CA ALA A 342 6.08 -6.81 6.20
C ALA A 342 6.35 -8.33 6.16
N SER A 343 6.29 -8.94 4.99
CA SER A 343 6.30 -10.39 4.82
C SER A 343 7.27 -10.75 3.71
N ALA A 344 8.41 -11.35 4.08
CA ALA A 344 9.41 -11.82 3.13
C ALA A 344 8.76 -12.75 2.09
N TYR A 345 9.09 -12.57 0.82
CA TYR A 345 8.58 -13.36 -0.30
C TYR A 345 7.08 -13.29 -0.55
N LEU A 346 6.30 -12.40 0.08
CA LEU A 346 4.84 -12.45 -0.05
C LEU A 346 4.35 -12.45 -1.51
N PRO A 347 4.82 -11.56 -2.41
CA PRO A 347 4.41 -11.61 -3.82
C PRO A 347 4.77 -12.93 -4.50
N VAL A 348 5.92 -13.52 -4.15
CA VAL A 348 6.38 -14.80 -4.70
C VAL A 348 5.56 -15.97 -4.16
N ILE A 349 5.20 -15.96 -2.87
CA ILE A 349 4.33 -16.96 -2.24
C ILE A 349 2.96 -16.94 -2.90
N GLU A 350 2.38 -15.76 -3.14
CA GLU A 350 1.08 -15.64 -3.83
C GLU A 350 1.16 -16.15 -5.27
N LEU A 351 2.23 -15.81 -5.99
CA LEU A 351 2.49 -16.32 -7.33
C LEU A 351 2.56 -17.85 -7.35
N LEU A 352 3.29 -18.45 -6.41
CA LEU A 352 3.41 -19.90 -6.29
C LEU A 352 2.08 -20.57 -5.91
N ARG A 353 1.31 -19.97 -5.00
CA ARG A 353 -0.03 -20.46 -4.66
C ARG A 353 -0.92 -20.49 -5.90
N SER A 354 -0.91 -19.43 -6.70
CA SER A 354 -1.65 -19.39 -7.97
C SER A 354 -1.13 -20.45 -8.95
N TYR A 355 0.19 -20.63 -9.05
CA TYR A 355 0.80 -21.62 -9.95
C TYR A 355 0.45 -23.07 -9.58
N PHE A 356 0.45 -23.39 -8.28
CA PHE A 356 0.09 -24.71 -7.78
C PHE A 356 -1.42 -24.94 -7.63
N GLY A 357 -2.25 -23.91 -7.82
CA GLY A 357 -3.70 -24.02 -7.59
C GLY A 357 -4.06 -24.22 -6.13
N ILE A 358 -3.32 -23.59 -5.21
CA ILE A 358 -3.61 -23.60 -3.78
C ILE A 358 -4.66 -22.53 -3.47
N GLU A 359 -5.82 -22.96 -2.99
CA GLU A 359 -6.91 -22.09 -2.58
C GLU A 359 -6.89 -21.81 -1.07
N ALA A 360 -7.52 -20.71 -0.65
CA ALA A 360 -7.54 -20.30 0.76
C ALA A 360 -8.27 -21.30 1.68
N GLY A 361 -9.19 -22.10 1.11
CA GLY A 361 -9.96 -23.12 1.82
C GLY A 361 -9.28 -24.47 1.92
N ASP A 362 -8.18 -24.69 1.19
CA ASP A 362 -7.53 -26.00 1.13
C ASP A 362 -6.93 -26.37 2.48
N ASP A 363 -7.09 -27.62 2.89
CA ASP A 363 -6.38 -28.18 4.03
C ASP A 363 -4.91 -28.51 3.67
N SER A 364 -4.09 -28.82 4.68
CA SER A 364 -2.66 -29.11 4.48
C SER A 364 -2.40 -30.28 3.53
N HIS A 365 -3.28 -31.30 3.52
CA HIS A 365 -3.13 -32.46 2.65
C HIS A 365 -3.39 -32.07 1.19
N GLN A 366 -4.51 -31.37 0.93
CA GLN A 366 -4.89 -30.87 -0.40
C GLN A 366 -3.80 -29.96 -0.98
N ARG A 367 -3.26 -29.03 -0.17
CA ARG A 367 -2.17 -28.14 -0.60
C ARG A 367 -0.94 -28.92 -1.06
N ARG A 368 -0.54 -29.96 -0.32
CA ARG A 368 0.62 -30.80 -0.66
C ARG A 368 0.36 -31.62 -1.91
N GLU A 369 -0.84 -32.18 -2.02
CA GLU A 369 -1.26 -32.95 -3.19
C GLU A 369 -1.21 -32.10 -4.46
N ASN A 370 -1.72 -30.88 -4.40
CA ASN A 370 -1.67 -29.91 -5.49
C ASN A 370 -0.23 -29.63 -5.95
N VAL A 371 0.69 -29.39 -5.00
CA VAL A 371 2.11 -29.20 -5.32
C VAL A 371 2.72 -30.46 -5.94
N ASN A 372 2.50 -31.63 -5.33
CA ASN A 372 3.06 -32.90 -5.80
C ASN A 372 2.58 -33.26 -7.22
N ASN A 373 1.28 -33.10 -7.49
CA ASN A 373 0.69 -33.35 -8.81
C ASN A 373 1.33 -32.44 -9.88
N ARG A 374 1.64 -31.20 -9.53
CA ARG A 374 2.34 -30.27 -10.42
C ARG A 374 3.78 -30.70 -10.69
N PHE A 375 4.51 -31.18 -9.67
CA PHE A 375 5.87 -31.68 -9.86
C PHE A 375 5.93 -32.88 -10.80
N VAL A 376 5.00 -33.83 -10.64
CA VAL A 376 4.91 -35.03 -11.48
C VAL A 376 4.64 -34.66 -12.94
N THR A 377 3.81 -33.65 -13.19
CA THR A 377 3.48 -33.19 -14.55
C THR A 377 4.56 -32.31 -15.17
N LEU A 378 5.36 -31.60 -14.36
CA LEU A 378 6.35 -30.65 -14.85
C LEU A 378 7.67 -31.30 -15.28
N ASP A 379 8.38 -31.91 -14.32
CA ASP A 379 9.65 -32.61 -14.54
C ASP A 379 10.11 -33.34 -13.26
N PRO A 380 10.33 -34.68 -13.30
CA PRO A 380 10.93 -35.42 -12.19
C PRO A 380 12.30 -34.86 -11.74
N ALA A 381 13.07 -34.22 -12.62
CA ALA A 381 14.36 -33.62 -12.27
C ALA A 381 14.27 -32.43 -11.30
N LEU A 382 13.05 -31.96 -10.98
CA LEU A 382 12.81 -30.89 -10.01
C LEU A 382 12.49 -31.42 -8.61
N GLU A 383 12.48 -32.75 -8.38
CA GLU A 383 12.17 -33.31 -7.06
C GLU A 383 13.07 -32.78 -5.93
N ASP A 384 14.31 -32.40 -6.23
CA ASP A 384 15.27 -31.82 -5.28
C ASP A 384 14.89 -30.40 -4.82
N THR A 385 14.05 -29.70 -5.59
CA THR A 385 13.56 -28.35 -5.27
C THR A 385 12.39 -28.34 -4.30
N ARG A 386 11.67 -29.47 -4.19
CA ARG A 386 10.43 -29.62 -3.40
C ARG A 386 10.56 -29.24 -1.92
N PRO A 387 11.63 -29.63 -1.18
CA PRO A 387 11.77 -29.25 0.23
C PRO A 387 11.82 -27.73 0.43
N TYR A 388 12.43 -26.99 -0.50
CA TYR A 388 12.54 -25.53 -0.43
C TYR A 388 11.18 -24.86 -0.64
N LEU A 389 10.36 -25.38 -1.56
CA LEU A 389 9.00 -24.88 -1.75
C LEU A 389 8.08 -25.22 -0.58
N PHE A 390 8.18 -26.42 -0.03
CA PHE A 390 7.39 -26.80 1.15
C PHE A 390 7.74 -25.91 2.35
N GLY A 391 9.02 -25.61 2.56
CA GLY A 391 9.44 -24.63 3.56
C GLY A 391 8.86 -23.25 3.30
N LEU A 392 8.92 -22.76 2.06
CA LEU A 392 8.42 -21.43 1.70
C LEU A 392 6.88 -21.30 1.79
N LEU A 393 6.15 -22.35 1.44
CA LEU A 393 4.69 -22.38 1.43
C LEU A 393 4.08 -22.80 2.79
N GLY A 394 4.91 -23.12 3.79
CA GLY A 394 4.44 -23.59 5.10
C GLY A 394 3.81 -24.99 5.06
N LEU A 395 4.31 -25.87 4.20
CA LEU A 395 3.79 -27.23 3.97
C LEU A 395 4.71 -28.32 4.52
N THR A 396 5.62 -27.99 5.45
CA THR A 396 6.55 -28.96 6.03
C THR A 396 5.85 -29.74 7.15
N GLU A 397 5.94 -31.07 7.15
CA GLU A 397 5.42 -31.95 8.21
C GLU A 397 6.58 -32.69 8.88
N GLY A 398 6.52 -32.82 10.20
CA GLY A 398 7.56 -33.48 10.98
C GLY A 398 8.84 -32.65 11.07
N GLU A 399 10.00 -33.32 11.10
CA GLU A 399 11.29 -32.65 11.12
C GLU A 399 11.56 -31.92 9.80
N ASP A 400 11.85 -30.62 9.85
CA ASP A 400 12.22 -29.83 8.67
C ASP A 400 13.52 -30.39 8.07
N PRO A 401 13.51 -30.94 6.83
CA PRO A 401 14.70 -31.44 6.17
C PRO A 401 15.80 -30.38 5.99
N LEU A 402 15.42 -29.10 6.10
CA LEU A 402 16.28 -27.94 5.96
C LEU A 402 16.68 -27.33 7.32
N ALA A 403 16.31 -27.94 8.46
CA ALA A 403 16.59 -27.40 9.79
C ALA A 403 18.09 -27.22 10.08
N GLN A 404 18.92 -28.13 9.60
CA GLN A 404 20.39 -28.09 9.79
C GLN A 404 21.11 -27.25 8.73
N MET A 405 20.39 -26.70 7.75
CA MET A 405 20.99 -25.94 6.66
C MET A 405 21.29 -24.50 7.10
N ASP A 406 22.46 -24.00 6.72
CA ASP A 406 22.80 -22.59 6.87
C ASP A 406 21.73 -21.68 6.21
N GLY A 407 21.37 -20.59 6.88
CA GLY A 407 20.28 -19.71 6.46
C GLY A 407 20.52 -19.04 5.10
N GLN A 408 21.76 -18.64 4.80
CA GLN A 408 22.10 -18.05 3.49
C GLN A 408 22.04 -19.11 2.38
N MET A 409 22.50 -20.33 2.69
CA MET A 409 22.38 -21.46 1.76
C MET A 409 20.91 -21.82 1.48
N LYS A 410 20.07 -21.90 2.53
CA LYS A 410 18.63 -22.15 2.42
C LYS A 410 17.97 -21.10 1.55
N LYS A 411 18.22 -19.80 1.83
CA LYS A 411 17.76 -18.67 1.03
C LYS A 411 18.11 -18.82 -0.45
N ARG A 412 19.40 -19.02 -0.76
CA ARG A 412 19.89 -19.15 -2.15
C ARG A 412 19.25 -20.32 -2.88
N ARG A 413 19.10 -21.49 -2.23
CA ARG A 413 18.46 -22.66 -2.85
C ARG A 413 16.96 -22.48 -3.03
N THR A 414 16.29 -21.77 -2.12
CA THR A 414 14.87 -21.43 -2.30
C THR A 414 14.68 -20.54 -3.54
N LEU A 415 15.49 -19.49 -3.71
CA LEU A 415 15.43 -18.64 -4.90
C LEU A 415 15.68 -19.43 -6.19
N GLU A 416 16.69 -20.31 -6.18
CA GLU A 416 17.03 -21.16 -7.30
C GLU A 416 15.92 -22.18 -7.63
N ALA A 417 15.28 -22.75 -6.61
CA ALA A 417 14.15 -23.68 -6.76
C ALA A 417 12.98 -23.01 -7.51
N ILE A 418 12.58 -21.81 -7.09
CA ILE A 418 11.49 -21.06 -7.72
C ILE A 418 11.82 -20.75 -9.18
N LYS A 419 13.04 -20.25 -9.43
CA LYS A 419 13.53 -19.95 -10.78
C LYS A 419 13.49 -21.18 -11.69
N ARG A 420 14.01 -22.32 -11.20
CA ARG A 420 14.03 -23.58 -11.96
C ARG A 420 12.64 -24.03 -12.37
N ILE A 421 11.64 -23.85 -11.51
CA ILE A 421 10.24 -24.20 -11.81
C ILE A 421 9.69 -23.33 -12.94
N LEU A 422 9.84 -22.00 -12.84
CA LEU A 422 9.35 -21.08 -13.88
C LEU A 422 10.06 -21.31 -15.22
N VAL A 423 11.39 -21.44 -15.21
CA VAL A 423 12.17 -21.71 -16.43
C VAL A 423 11.78 -23.06 -17.03
N ARG A 424 11.58 -24.10 -16.21
CA ARG A 424 11.16 -25.41 -16.71
C ARG A 424 9.74 -25.38 -17.28
N GLU A 425 8.80 -24.73 -16.61
CA GLU A 425 7.43 -24.58 -17.10
C GLU A 425 7.41 -23.81 -18.44
N SER A 426 8.31 -22.83 -18.61
CA SER A 426 8.44 -22.11 -19.88
C SER A 426 8.78 -23.00 -21.08
N LEU A 427 9.45 -24.14 -20.86
CA LEU A 427 9.73 -25.09 -21.94
C LEU A 427 8.45 -25.77 -22.43
N ASN A 428 7.51 -26.05 -21.52
CA ASN A 428 6.23 -26.68 -21.84
C ASN A 428 5.27 -25.69 -22.52
N GLN A 429 5.17 -24.47 -22.01
CA GLN A 429 4.30 -23.43 -22.54
C GLN A 429 4.86 -22.02 -22.31
N PRO A 430 4.56 -21.03 -23.16
CA PRO A 430 4.95 -19.65 -22.91
C PRO A 430 4.36 -19.14 -21.58
N LEU A 431 5.15 -18.37 -20.84
CA LEU A 431 4.75 -17.77 -19.58
C LEU A 431 4.78 -16.25 -19.66
N THR A 432 3.73 -15.62 -19.15
CA THR A 432 3.74 -14.21 -18.78
C THR A 432 3.75 -14.11 -17.27
N VAL A 433 4.83 -13.58 -16.70
CA VAL A 433 4.98 -13.38 -15.27
C VAL A 433 4.87 -11.89 -14.98
N ILE A 434 3.88 -11.49 -14.20
CA ILE A 434 3.56 -10.09 -13.91
C ILE A 434 3.88 -9.79 -12.45
N PHE A 435 4.77 -8.84 -12.20
CA PHE A 435 4.96 -8.23 -10.88
C PHE A 435 4.56 -6.77 -10.91
N GLU A 436 3.53 -6.42 -10.13
CA GLU A 436 3.08 -5.05 -10.01
C GLU A 436 3.67 -4.35 -8.77
N ASP A 437 3.85 -3.04 -8.91
CA ASP A 437 4.25 -2.09 -7.89
C ASP A 437 5.58 -2.45 -7.20
N LEU A 438 6.65 -2.66 -7.99
CA LEU A 438 7.96 -3.10 -7.45
C LEU A 438 8.58 -2.17 -6.40
N HIS A 439 8.14 -0.91 -6.33
CA HIS A 439 8.57 0.03 -5.29
C HIS A 439 8.15 -0.38 -3.86
N TRP A 440 7.23 -1.34 -3.74
CA TRP A 440 6.75 -1.88 -2.46
C TRP A 440 7.27 -3.29 -2.11
N ILE A 441 8.07 -3.94 -2.97
CA ILE A 441 8.55 -5.29 -2.70
C ILE A 441 9.57 -5.32 -1.54
N ASP A 442 9.65 -6.48 -0.90
CA ASP A 442 10.71 -6.83 0.04
C ASP A 442 12.04 -7.13 -0.68
N GLU A 443 13.13 -7.08 0.07
CA GLU A 443 14.49 -7.34 -0.44
C GLU A 443 14.63 -8.75 -1.01
N GLN A 444 13.96 -9.73 -0.42
CA GLN A 444 14.06 -11.12 -0.85
C GLN A 444 13.33 -11.35 -2.17
N THR A 445 12.16 -10.74 -2.36
CA THR A 445 11.48 -10.69 -3.67
C THR A 445 12.31 -9.94 -4.71
N GLN A 446 12.96 -8.83 -4.35
CA GLN A 446 13.88 -8.12 -5.25
C GLN A 446 15.01 -9.03 -5.77
N GLU A 447 15.65 -9.77 -4.87
CA GLU A 447 16.70 -10.74 -5.23
C GLU A 447 16.18 -11.83 -6.16
N PHE A 448 14.97 -12.34 -5.89
CA PHE A 448 14.33 -13.31 -6.78
C PHE A 448 14.13 -12.77 -8.19
N ILE A 449 13.56 -11.56 -8.33
CA ILE A 449 13.31 -10.97 -9.65
C ILE A 449 14.63 -10.71 -10.38
N ASN A 450 15.69 -10.28 -9.67
CA ASN A 450 17.02 -10.14 -10.25
C ASN A 450 17.55 -11.47 -10.79
N LEU A 451 17.48 -12.53 -9.99
CA LEU A 451 17.91 -13.87 -10.39
C LEU A 451 17.12 -14.40 -11.61
N LEU A 452 15.81 -14.15 -11.64
CA LEU A 452 14.97 -14.52 -12.77
C LEU A 452 15.35 -13.72 -14.03
N ALA A 453 15.47 -12.40 -13.92
CA ALA A 453 15.88 -11.50 -15.01
C ALA A 453 17.24 -11.87 -15.63
N ASP A 454 18.17 -12.40 -14.83
CA ASP A 454 19.46 -12.91 -15.33
C ASP A 454 19.33 -14.20 -16.13
N SER A 455 18.27 -14.97 -15.93
CA SER A 455 18.11 -16.32 -16.48
C SER A 455 17.07 -16.43 -17.60
N ILE A 456 16.26 -15.41 -17.87
CA ILE A 456 15.18 -15.52 -18.87
C ILE A 456 15.59 -15.32 -20.32
N ALA A 457 16.83 -14.89 -20.62
CA ALA A 457 17.25 -14.49 -21.97
C ALA A 457 16.92 -15.54 -23.06
N THR A 458 16.99 -16.83 -22.73
CA THR A 458 16.69 -17.96 -23.62
C THR A 458 15.46 -18.77 -23.20
N ALA A 459 14.64 -18.22 -22.30
CA ALA A 459 13.43 -18.87 -21.79
C ALA A 459 12.20 -18.34 -22.52
N ARG A 460 11.10 -19.12 -22.55
CA ARG A 460 9.83 -18.66 -23.13
C ARG A 460 9.03 -17.85 -22.11
N ILE A 461 9.66 -16.84 -21.53
CA ILE A 461 9.13 -16.02 -20.43
C ILE A 461 9.09 -14.55 -20.86
N LEU A 462 7.91 -13.95 -20.74
CA LEU A 462 7.73 -12.51 -20.71
C LEU A 462 7.57 -12.06 -19.25
N LEU A 463 8.57 -11.35 -18.72
CA LEU A 463 8.52 -10.75 -17.39
C LEU A 463 8.00 -9.31 -17.52
N LEU A 464 6.77 -9.09 -17.08
CA LEU A 464 6.15 -7.76 -17.01
C LEU A 464 6.31 -7.21 -15.60
N VAL A 465 6.88 -6.01 -15.51
CA VAL A 465 7.06 -5.33 -14.23
C VAL A 465 6.54 -3.90 -14.30
N ASN A 466 6.01 -3.38 -13.21
CA ASN A 466 5.69 -1.95 -13.15
C ASN A 466 6.20 -1.31 -11.86
N TYR A 467 6.62 -0.04 -11.94
CA TYR A 467 7.17 0.70 -10.82
C TYR A 467 7.13 2.21 -11.04
N ARG A 468 7.46 2.95 -9.98
CA ARG A 468 7.60 4.41 -10.02
C ARG A 468 9.06 4.79 -10.33
N PRO A 469 9.32 5.98 -10.93
CA PRO A 469 10.66 6.37 -11.38
C PRO A 469 11.77 6.29 -10.32
N GLU A 470 11.44 6.41 -9.04
CA GLU A 470 12.36 6.30 -7.90
C GLU A 470 12.89 4.87 -7.64
N TYR A 471 12.26 3.84 -8.23
CA TYR A 471 12.69 2.46 -8.07
C TYR A 471 13.93 2.15 -8.92
N SER A 472 14.95 1.57 -8.30
CA SER A 472 16.23 1.23 -8.92
C SER A 472 16.40 -0.26 -9.15
N HIS A 473 16.90 -0.66 -10.33
CA HIS A 473 17.21 -2.05 -10.66
C HIS A 473 18.42 -2.13 -11.62
N GLY A 474 19.01 -3.33 -11.76
CA GLY A 474 20.23 -3.55 -12.56
C GLY A 474 20.00 -3.99 -14.02
N TRP A 475 18.74 -4.07 -14.47
CA TRP A 475 18.41 -4.71 -15.76
C TRP A 475 18.55 -3.81 -16.99
N ASN A 476 18.81 -2.52 -16.82
CA ASN A 476 18.87 -1.52 -17.90
C ASN A 476 19.87 -1.85 -19.01
N ASN A 477 20.92 -2.61 -18.69
CA ASN A 477 21.98 -2.97 -19.63
C ASN A 477 21.71 -4.28 -20.38
N LYS A 478 20.58 -4.95 -20.14
CA LYS A 478 20.23 -6.21 -20.79
C LYS A 478 19.60 -5.94 -22.16
N SER A 479 20.03 -6.68 -23.18
CA SER A 479 19.51 -6.53 -24.56
C SER A 479 18.04 -6.92 -24.73
N TYR A 480 17.50 -7.65 -23.75
CA TYR A 480 16.12 -8.13 -23.70
C TYR A 480 15.28 -7.39 -22.65
N TYR A 481 15.69 -6.18 -22.27
CA TYR A 481 14.94 -5.28 -21.39
C TYR A 481 14.38 -4.10 -22.20
N THR A 482 13.08 -3.85 -22.07
CA THR A 482 12.38 -2.74 -22.70
C THR A 482 11.67 -1.90 -21.64
N GLN A 483 11.94 -0.59 -21.62
CA GLN A 483 11.26 0.35 -20.72
C GLN A 483 10.11 1.06 -21.47
N LEU A 484 8.90 0.95 -20.93
CA LEU A 484 7.72 1.71 -21.33
C LEU A 484 7.49 2.85 -20.34
N ARG A 485 7.88 4.07 -20.71
CA ARG A 485 7.51 5.27 -19.94
C ARG A 485 6.09 5.67 -20.30
N LEU A 486 5.20 5.70 -19.32
CA LEU A 486 3.83 6.15 -19.54
C LEU A 486 3.70 7.59 -19.07
N ASP A 487 3.39 8.47 -20.02
CA ASP A 487 3.02 9.85 -19.73
C ASP A 487 1.51 9.96 -19.49
N PRO A 488 1.00 11.00 -18.82
CA PRO A 488 -0.43 11.32 -18.80
C PRO A 488 -1.05 11.34 -20.21
N LEU A 489 -2.36 11.14 -20.30
CA LEU A 489 -3.01 11.09 -21.61
C LEU A 489 -2.91 12.44 -22.32
N GLY A 490 -2.49 12.40 -23.59
CA GLY A 490 -2.58 13.56 -24.46
C GLY A 490 -4.03 14.04 -24.60
N LYS A 491 -4.20 15.32 -24.90
CA LYS A 491 -5.50 16.00 -24.92
C LYS A 491 -6.61 15.22 -25.64
N GLU A 492 -6.33 14.72 -26.84
CA GLU A 492 -7.32 13.95 -27.62
C GLU A 492 -7.76 12.66 -26.91
N SER A 493 -6.82 11.91 -26.34
CA SER A 493 -7.14 10.69 -25.60
C SER A 493 -7.86 10.99 -24.29
N ALA A 494 -7.48 12.06 -23.60
CA ALA A 494 -8.18 12.50 -22.40
C ALA A 494 -9.63 12.93 -22.69
N GLU A 495 -9.86 13.65 -23.79
CA GLU A 495 -11.21 14.01 -24.27
C GLU A 495 -12.02 12.75 -24.61
N GLN A 496 -11.45 11.78 -25.33
CA GLN A 496 -12.12 10.51 -25.64
C GLN A 496 -12.48 9.69 -24.38
N MET A 497 -11.62 9.71 -23.36
CA MET A 497 -11.89 9.06 -22.08
C MET A 497 -13.06 9.72 -21.35
N LEU A 498 -13.04 11.05 -21.28
CA LEU A 498 -14.12 11.81 -20.65
C LEU A 498 -15.43 11.72 -21.41
N ASP A 499 -15.39 11.67 -22.75
CA ASP A 499 -16.55 11.39 -23.58
C ASP A 499 -17.19 10.07 -23.16
N ALA A 500 -16.40 9.00 -23.02
CA ALA A 500 -16.90 7.70 -22.59
C ALA A 500 -17.46 7.71 -21.16
N LEU A 501 -16.79 8.39 -20.22
CA LEU A 501 -17.23 8.50 -18.82
C LEU A 501 -18.52 9.31 -18.65
N LEU A 502 -18.71 10.32 -19.49
CA LEU A 502 -19.85 11.22 -19.50
C LEU A 502 -20.94 10.76 -20.48
N SER A 503 -20.72 9.67 -21.20
CA SER A 503 -21.75 9.03 -22.02
C SER A 503 -22.70 8.22 -21.13
N VAL A 504 -23.98 8.20 -21.46
CA VAL A 504 -24.92 7.25 -20.85
C VAL A 504 -24.78 5.93 -21.61
N PRO A 505 -24.39 4.81 -20.96
CA PRO A 505 -24.44 3.51 -21.62
C PRO A 505 -25.89 3.24 -22.02
N PRO A 506 -26.15 2.72 -23.24
CA PRO A 506 -27.51 2.32 -23.61
C PRO A 506 -28.02 1.34 -22.54
N ALA A 507 -29.28 1.52 -22.13
CA ALA A 507 -29.91 0.65 -21.13
C ALA A 507 -29.64 -0.82 -21.51
N ARG A 508 -28.94 -1.56 -20.64
CA ARG A 508 -28.77 -3.00 -20.83
C ARG A 508 -30.17 -3.61 -20.85
N SER A 509 -30.60 -4.07 -22.02
CA SER A 509 -31.72 -5.01 -22.08
C SER A 509 -31.21 -6.31 -21.47
N ASP A 510 -31.65 -6.61 -20.25
CA ASP A 510 -31.48 -7.94 -19.66
C ASP A 510 -32.28 -8.95 -20.50
N THR A 511 -31.69 -9.40 -21.59
CA THR A 511 -32.07 -10.61 -22.30
C THR A 511 -30.78 -11.28 -22.78
N LEU A 512 -30.34 -12.28 -22.03
CA LEU A 512 -29.45 -13.30 -22.59
C LEU A 512 -30.15 -13.89 -23.83
N PRO A 513 -29.48 -14.01 -24.99
CA PRO A 513 -30.04 -14.73 -26.11
C PRO A 513 -30.01 -16.23 -25.80
N LEU A 514 -31.13 -16.77 -25.34
CA LEU A 514 -31.42 -18.19 -25.52
C LEU A 514 -31.67 -18.41 -27.01
N SER A 515 -30.72 -19.09 -27.65
CA SER A 515 -30.82 -19.56 -29.03
C SER A 515 -32.09 -20.39 -29.23
N ARG A 516 -33.03 -19.89 -30.03
CA ARG A 516 -33.96 -20.72 -30.80
C ARG A 516 -34.16 -20.11 -32.18
N ASN A 517 -33.81 -20.91 -33.19
CA ASN A 517 -34.28 -20.79 -34.56
C ASN A 517 -35.80 -20.66 -34.57
N ASP A 518 -36.33 -19.70 -35.32
CA ASP A 518 -37.33 -19.99 -36.35
C ASP A 518 -37.46 -18.80 -37.31
N GLY A 519 -37.51 -19.13 -38.60
CA GLY A 519 -37.56 -18.16 -39.70
C GLY A 519 -38.92 -17.46 -39.81
N GLY A 520 -38.88 -16.20 -40.22
CA GLY A 520 -40.07 -15.45 -40.56
C GLY A 520 -39.72 -14.10 -41.18
N ARG A 521 -40.09 -13.93 -42.46
CA ARG A 521 -39.98 -12.68 -43.23
C ARG A 521 -40.79 -11.57 -42.54
N GLY A 522 -40.23 -10.36 -42.42
CA GLY A 522 -40.94 -9.21 -41.88
C GLY A 522 -40.25 -7.87 -42.20
N GLU A 523 -40.88 -7.13 -43.10
CA GLU A 523 -40.60 -5.80 -43.66
C GLU A 523 -39.87 -4.76 -42.79
N VAL A 524 -38.90 -4.08 -43.40
CA VAL A 524 -38.28 -2.84 -42.94
C VAL A 524 -39.27 -1.69 -43.09
N ARG A 525 -39.71 -1.10 -41.96
CA ARG A 525 -40.39 0.21 -41.94
C ARG A 525 -39.41 1.28 -41.49
N VAL A 526 -39.06 2.17 -42.42
CA VAL A 526 -38.37 3.44 -42.15
C VAL A 526 -39.38 4.38 -41.48
N ALA A 527 -39.14 4.73 -40.22
CA ALA A 527 -39.95 5.70 -39.49
C ALA A 527 -39.17 7.02 -39.32
N GLY A 528 -39.52 7.97 -40.18
CA GLY A 528 -39.72 9.39 -39.88
C GLY A 528 -38.66 10.15 -39.09
N GLU A 529 -37.88 10.96 -39.81
CA GLU A 529 -37.21 12.15 -39.28
C GLU A 529 -38.24 13.11 -38.66
N GLY A 530 -38.33 13.10 -37.33
CA GLY A 530 -39.00 14.15 -36.56
C GLY A 530 -38.01 15.29 -36.30
N LYS A 531 -38.09 16.35 -37.09
CA LYS A 531 -37.47 17.65 -36.78
C LYS A 531 -38.10 18.23 -35.51
N GLY A 532 -37.42 18.05 -34.38
CA GLY A 532 -37.64 18.82 -33.16
C GLY A 532 -36.56 19.87 -33.00
N GLU A 533 -36.79 21.06 -33.56
CA GLU A 533 -36.01 22.25 -33.23
C GLU A 533 -36.36 22.68 -31.80
N GLY A 534 -35.47 22.38 -30.85
CA GLY A 534 -35.62 22.74 -29.44
C GLY A 534 -34.27 22.80 -28.74
N SER A 535 -33.68 23.99 -28.68
CA SER A 535 -32.75 24.47 -27.63
C SER A 535 -31.73 23.49 -27.02
N ALA A 536 -31.03 22.70 -27.84
CA ALA A 536 -29.98 21.77 -27.37
C ALA A 536 -28.57 22.40 -27.23
N SER A 537 -28.37 23.69 -27.51
CA SER A 537 -27.01 24.27 -27.63
C SER A 537 -26.31 24.62 -26.31
N GLY A 538 -27.05 24.84 -25.21
CA GLY A 538 -26.47 25.22 -23.92
C GLY A 538 -25.84 24.05 -23.15
N ALA A 539 -26.56 22.92 -23.03
CA ALA A 539 -26.11 21.78 -22.22
C ALA A 539 -24.85 21.08 -22.77
N GLY A 540 -24.67 21.08 -24.10
CA GLY A 540 -23.47 20.55 -24.73
C GLY A 540 -22.23 21.42 -24.53
N ALA A 541 -22.40 22.75 -24.51
CA ALA A 541 -21.32 23.70 -24.30
C ALA A 541 -20.78 23.64 -22.86
N ASP A 542 -21.67 23.52 -21.86
CA ASP A 542 -21.29 23.40 -20.46
C ASP A 542 -20.52 22.10 -20.18
N LEU A 543 -20.93 20.98 -20.79
CA LEU A 543 -20.23 19.71 -20.66
C LEU A 543 -18.84 19.75 -21.34
N ALA A 544 -18.72 20.43 -22.48
CA ALA A 544 -17.43 20.65 -23.13
C ALA A 544 -16.50 21.57 -22.32
N ALA A 545 -17.05 22.57 -21.63
CA ALA A 545 -16.29 23.41 -20.69
C ALA A 545 -15.82 22.60 -19.47
N LEU A 546 -16.68 21.72 -18.93
CA LEU A 546 -16.31 20.82 -17.83
C LEU A 546 -15.17 19.89 -18.22
N LYS A 547 -15.24 19.26 -19.41
CA LYS A 547 -14.17 18.37 -19.89
C LYS A 547 -12.82 19.09 -19.95
N ARG A 548 -12.78 20.30 -20.50
CA ARG A 548 -11.55 21.11 -20.55
C ARG A 548 -11.01 21.41 -19.16
N LEU A 549 -11.89 21.80 -18.23
CA LEU A 549 -11.50 22.07 -16.84
C LEU A 549 -10.95 20.83 -16.15
N ILE A 550 -11.58 19.66 -16.34
CA ILE A 550 -11.10 18.39 -15.77
C ILE A 550 -9.72 18.04 -16.35
N ILE A 551 -9.52 18.13 -17.67
CA ILE A 551 -8.22 17.83 -18.29
C ILE A 551 -7.13 18.77 -17.76
N GLU A 552 -7.42 20.07 -17.65
CA GLU A 552 -6.48 21.06 -17.14
C GLU A 552 -6.09 20.79 -15.69
N LYS A 553 -7.06 20.46 -14.81
CA LYS A 553 -6.79 20.20 -13.39
C LYS A 553 -6.13 18.86 -13.11
N THR A 554 -6.33 17.88 -13.98
CA THR A 554 -5.78 16.53 -13.81
C THR A 554 -4.51 16.29 -14.60
N GLU A 555 -4.14 17.25 -15.46
CA GLU A 555 -3.05 17.15 -16.43
C GLU A 555 -3.15 15.87 -17.29
N GLY A 556 -4.38 15.41 -17.56
CA GLY A 556 -4.65 14.19 -18.34
C GLY A 556 -4.38 12.87 -17.59
N THR A 557 -4.21 12.90 -16.26
CA THR A 557 -4.03 11.69 -15.46
C THR A 557 -5.35 10.90 -15.36
N PRO A 558 -5.44 9.67 -15.94
CA PRO A 558 -6.67 8.89 -16.01
C PRO A 558 -7.40 8.71 -14.68
N PHE A 559 -6.67 8.29 -13.64
CA PHE A 559 -7.26 8.06 -12.33
C PHE A 559 -7.90 9.33 -11.75
N PHE A 560 -7.23 10.49 -11.84
CA PHE A 560 -7.78 11.73 -11.32
C PHE A 560 -9.00 12.20 -12.11
N MET A 561 -9.03 11.98 -13.43
CA MET A 561 -10.20 12.27 -14.24
C MET A 561 -11.41 11.43 -13.81
N GLU A 562 -11.22 10.13 -13.56
CA GLU A 562 -12.26 9.23 -13.06
C GLU A 562 -12.78 9.69 -11.69
N GLU A 563 -11.86 9.95 -10.75
CA GLU A 563 -12.21 10.38 -9.39
C GLU A 563 -12.96 11.71 -9.37
N ILE A 564 -12.57 12.69 -10.20
CA ILE A 564 -13.31 13.96 -10.30
C ILE A 564 -14.71 13.73 -10.86
N VAL A 565 -14.88 12.93 -11.92
CA VAL A 565 -16.21 12.63 -12.48
C VAL A 565 -17.07 11.91 -11.45
N GLN A 566 -16.49 10.95 -10.72
CA GLN A 566 -17.19 10.21 -9.67
C GLN A 566 -17.59 11.13 -8.50
N ALA A 567 -16.68 11.98 -8.02
CA ALA A 567 -16.97 12.95 -6.96
C ALA A 567 -18.09 13.92 -7.35
N LEU A 568 -18.12 14.37 -8.61
CA LEU A 568 -19.18 15.23 -9.13
C LEU A 568 -20.54 14.51 -9.21
N LEU A 569 -20.56 13.22 -9.50
CA LEU A 569 -21.79 12.40 -9.46
C LEU A 569 -22.27 12.22 -8.02
N GLU A 570 -21.37 11.94 -7.09
CA GLU A 570 -21.68 11.76 -5.67
C GLU A 570 -22.16 13.04 -4.99
N ASP A 571 -21.62 14.20 -5.37
CA ASP A 571 -22.05 15.52 -4.89
C ASP A 571 -23.35 16.00 -5.57
N GLY A 572 -23.90 15.22 -6.49
CA GLY A 572 -25.10 15.56 -7.27
C GLY A 572 -24.90 16.71 -8.25
N ALA A 573 -23.65 17.16 -8.47
CA ALA A 573 -23.31 18.18 -9.46
C ALA A 573 -23.47 17.66 -10.90
N LEU A 574 -23.25 16.35 -11.09
CA LEU A 574 -23.57 15.58 -12.28
C LEU A 574 -24.68 14.58 -11.95
N VAL A 575 -25.66 14.42 -12.84
CA VAL A 575 -26.73 13.42 -12.70
C VAL A 575 -26.91 12.62 -13.99
N ARG A 576 -27.14 11.31 -13.82
CA ARG A 576 -27.36 10.34 -14.91
C ARG A 576 -28.86 10.10 -15.14
N ASN A 577 -29.56 10.99 -15.87
CA ASN A 577 -30.99 10.82 -16.22
C ASN A 577 -31.20 10.69 -17.73
N GLY A 578 -30.83 9.53 -18.31
CA GLY A 578 -30.92 9.25 -19.76
C GLY A 578 -29.89 9.99 -20.63
N SER A 579 -29.41 11.14 -20.16
CA SER A 579 -28.24 11.89 -20.66
C SER A 579 -27.51 12.50 -19.46
N MET A 580 -26.22 12.78 -19.63
CA MET A 580 -25.40 13.37 -18.56
C MET A 580 -25.63 14.87 -18.50
N LYS A 581 -26.04 15.37 -17.34
CA LYS A 581 -26.37 16.78 -17.15
C LYS A 581 -25.75 17.35 -15.88
N LEU A 582 -25.35 18.61 -15.98
CA LEU A 582 -24.97 19.43 -14.84
C LEU A 582 -26.24 19.91 -14.14
N THR A 583 -26.29 19.80 -12.82
CA THR A 583 -27.43 20.29 -12.01
C THR A 583 -27.29 21.75 -11.59
N ARG A 584 -26.08 22.30 -11.70
CA ARG A 584 -25.72 23.69 -11.37
C ARG A 584 -24.69 24.25 -12.36
N PRO A 585 -24.59 25.58 -12.52
CA PRO A 585 -23.62 26.20 -13.44
C PRO A 585 -22.18 25.82 -13.13
N LEU A 586 -21.33 25.74 -14.16
CA LEU A 586 -19.92 25.36 -14.01
C LEU A 586 -19.16 26.22 -13.00
N THR A 587 -19.54 27.50 -12.87
CA THR A 587 -18.96 28.46 -11.91
C THR A 587 -19.22 28.10 -10.44
N GLN A 588 -20.25 27.30 -10.16
CA GLN A 588 -20.59 26.82 -8.82
C GLN A 588 -20.07 25.40 -8.55
N ILE A 589 -19.48 24.76 -9.55
CA ILE A 589 -18.88 23.44 -9.42
C ILE A 589 -17.42 23.63 -9.00
N ARG A 590 -17.12 23.31 -7.75
CA ARG A 590 -15.74 23.23 -7.28
C ARG A 590 -15.12 21.96 -7.87
N VAL A 591 -14.44 22.09 -9.01
CA VAL A 591 -13.54 21.03 -9.50
C VAL A 591 -12.27 21.10 -8.65
N PRO A 592 -12.00 20.10 -7.80
CA PRO A 592 -10.89 20.18 -6.86
C PRO A 592 -9.55 20.23 -7.64
N PRO A 593 -8.65 21.19 -7.36
CA PRO A 593 -7.39 21.33 -8.10
C PRO A 593 -6.38 20.18 -7.91
N THR A 594 -6.52 19.35 -6.86
CA THR A 594 -5.66 18.19 -6.56
C THR A 594 -6.43 17.09 -5.80
N VAL A 595 -5.90 15.86 -5.67
CA VAL A 595 -6.50 14.80 -4.82
C VAL A 595 -6.73 15.26 -3.36
N GLN A 596 -5.85 16.11 -2.82
CA GLN A 596 -6.00 16.70 -1.49
C GLN A 596 -7.23 17.62 -1.38
N SER A 597 -7.69 18.17 -2.49
CA SER A 597 -8.91 18.99 -2.51
C SER A 597 -10.20 18.17 -2.63
N VAL A 598 -10.13 16.87 -2.96
CA VAL A 598 -11.23 15.93 -2.72
C VAL A 598 -11.43 15.73 -1.21
N LEU A 599 -10.33 15.68 -0.44
CA LEU A 599 -10.38 15.74 1.03
C LEU A 599 -10.88 17.10 1.54
N ALA A 600 -10.46 18.22 0.93
CA ALA A 600 -10.98 19.55 1.28
C ALA A 600 -12.49 19.71 0.94
N SER A 601 -12.99 19.06 -0.11
CA SER A 601 -14.43 19.02 -0.44
C SER A 601 -15.24 18.31 0.65
N ARG A 602 -14.63 17.42 1.43
CA ARG A 602 -15.27 16.85 2.63
C ARG A 602 -15.31 17.86 3.79
N ILE A 603 -14.30 18.72 3.91
CA ILE A 603 -14.27 19.83 4.88
C ILE A 603 -15.36 20.87 4.57
N ASP A 604 -15.62 21.14 3.29
CA ASP A 604 -16.69 22.05 2.85
C ASP A 604 -18.11 21.60 3.23
N ARG A 605 -18.30 20.31 3.56
CA ARG A 605 -19.57 19.71 4.03
C ARG A 605 -19.84 19.93 5.52
N LEU A 606 -18.91 20.58 6.23
CA LEU A 606 -19.13 20.96 7.62
C LEU A 606 -20.27 21.99 7.74
N PRO A 607 -21.05 21.95 8.84
CA PRO A 607 -22.02 22.99 9.18
C PRO A 607 -21.43 24.39 9.05
N ALA A 608 -22.26 25.39 8.72
CA ALA A 608 -21.77 26.74 8.40
C ALA A 608 -20.89 27.35 9.52
N ALA A 609 -21.24 27.11 10.78
CA ALA A 609 -20.46 27.54 11.94
C ALA A 609 -19.07 26.88 12.02
N ASP A 610 -18.99 25.57 11.77
CA ASP A 610 -17.74 24.81 11.82
C ASP A 610 -16.82 25.19 10.66
N ARG A 611 -17.38 25.46 9.48
CA ARG A 611 -16.63 25.92 8.32
C ARG A 611 -16.13 27.35 8.50
N GLU A 612 -16.93 28.24 9.07
CA GLU A 612 -16.55 29.62 9.35
C GLU A 612 -15.47 29.70 10.44
N LEU A 613 -15.58 28.86 11.47
CA LEU A 613 -14.53 28.66 12.46
C LEU A 613 -13.24 28.16 11.79
N LEU A 614 -13.31 27.09 11.00
CA LEU A 614 -12.14 26.50 10.33
C LEU A 614 -11.47 27.47 9.34
N HIS A 615 -12.24 28.29 8.64
CA HIS A 615 -11.71 29.37 7.79
C HIS A 615 -11.03 30.46 8.62
N THR A 616 -11.64 30.90 9.73
CA THR A 616 -11.07 31.91 10.63
C THR A 616 -9.76 31.41 11.25
N LEU A 617 -9.73 30.14 11.63
CA LEU A 617 -8.56 29.46 12.17
C LEU A 617 -7.45 29.26 11.13
N SER A 618 -7.81 29.00 9.87
CA SER A 618 -6.83 28.82 8.79
C SER A 618 -5.96 30.06 8.52
N VAL A 619 -6.46 31.25 8.87
CA VAL A 619 -5.74 32.53 8.75
C VAL A 619 -4.77 32.75 9.92
N LEU A 620 -5.06 32.16 11.08
CA LEU A 620 -4.22 32.26 12.29
C LEU A 620 -2.95 31.40 12.20
N GLY A 621 -2.88 30.51 11.21
CA GLY A 621 -1.74 29.62 10.97
C GLY A 621 -2.01 28.18 11.44
N ARG A 622 -0.99 27.32 11.34
CA ARG A 622 -1.09 25.91 11.76
C ARG A 622 -1.24 25.72 13.27
N GLU A 623 -0.82 26.70 14.06
CA GLU A 623 -0.87 26.70 15.52
C GLU A 623 -1.40 28.05 16.01
N PHE A 624 -2.36 28.03 16.93
CA PHE A 624 -2.90 29.24 17.55
C PHE A 624 -3.33 28.95 19.00
N PRO A 625 -3.06 29.85 19.96
CA PRO A 625 -3.55 29.70 21.32
C PRO A 625 -5.07 29.81 21.39
N ARG A 626 -5.75 28.96 22.17
CA ARG A 626 -7.21 28.97 22.34
C ARG A 626 -7.76 30.36 22.74
N GLY A 627 -7.03 31.11 23.56
CA GLY A 627 -7.42 32.49 23.93
C GLY A 627 -7.43 33.48 22.75
N LEU A 628 -6.56 33.26 21.75
CA LEU A 628 -6.55 34.06 20.52
C LEU A 628 -7.79 33.75 19.68
N VAL A 629 -8.15 32.47 19.57
CA VAL A 629 -9.36 32.03 18.86
C VAL A 629 -10.60 32.66 19.49
N GLN A 630 -10.78 32.56 20.80
CA GLN A 630 -11.90 33.16 21.53
C GLN A 630 -12.02 34.67 21.31
N SER A 631 -10.89 35.38 21.29
CA SER A 631 -10.86 36.83 21.04
C SER A 631 -11.25 37.21 19.60
N VAL A 632 -10.98 36.32 18.64
CA VAL A 632 -11.23 36.55 17.21
C VAL A 632 -12.66 36.14 16.81
N ILE A 633 -13.21 35.08 17.40
CA ILE A 633 -14.56 34.57 17.09
C ILE A 633 -15.66 35.17 17.98
N GLY A 634 -15.32 35.75 19.14
CA GLY A 634 -16.28 36.40 20.04
C GLY A 634 -17.29 35.46 20.71
N MET A 635 -17.00 34.15 20.80
CA MET A 635 -17.88 33.12 21.37
C MET A 635 -17.29 32.54 22.67
N SER A 636 -18.15 32.20 23.64
CA SER A 636 -17.79 31.52 24.90
C SER A 636 -17.62 30.00 24.73
N ASP A 637 -17.20 29.29 25.78
CA ASP A 637 -16.74 27.88 25.74
C ASP A 637 -17.80 26.80 25.45
N ASP A 638 -19.07 27.19 25.32
CA ASP A 638 -20.21 26.34 24.93
C ASP A 638 -20.54 26.55 23.45
#